data_AF-A0A7G3AJY4-F1
#
_entry.id   AF-A0A7G3AJY4-F1
#
_cell.length_a   1.000
_cell.length_b   1.000
_cell.length_c   1.000
_cell.angle_alpha   90.00
_cell.angle_beta   90.00
_cell.angle_gamma   90.00
#
_symmetry.space_group_name_H-M   'P 1'
#
loop_
_entity.id
_entity.type
_entity.pdbx_description
1 polymer ?
#
loop_
_entity_poly.entity_id
_entity_poly.type
_entity_poly.pdbx_seq_one_letter_code
_entity_poly.pdbx_strand_id
1 'polypeptide(L)'
;PGKSTHEGNVPIDDSWFWEPDNNTSSSSSKNEEILSKSPSGGDLTIIPLDQLSDTEIQERHQRRFEEAEGKLKKANLENALLSEKVKQLSGENRDLNENIEELDKQHGVIVENLLAQKNQLQEKLNEAKVSVEALARMKKDLTDLASKHEKVENSYVASVQENITIKAQMEAINAELRRAVCENVELVAAMEVKNEELKNLLREKENLQREFQEFVVKMTGERESETTTVKQLTDKIQFLEEDVQKSANYSTEIQRKVVEISGEDRGEELEREKMEKRKIQEEFSAFRESEIYKNSTDSEKLEDQELQEMKKKFPVLEEEVREANQRAEEAKKILKEVQEKCNELEVENKQLREDLVALQEDDLNLQRSFHALEKQQECFEQTCVEKKQLEQDFTALQEDDLQLQRDFNDLKERYRCLEEECETTRSHLKDMEEKFRENERNLEEMKRKCEEVSAECDQVKIERRQIEQDFTALQEDDLNLQREFHTFQNDNYQKLSEENNNLQRQIIDLQSRINSCSVEEIGDTKVSSSMIRELLTGFVCPAVGEDVLQALQNFLKSTQDTKYKLEAVEKRLTEAYSGVNQQKEEIRKLEHEKKTIQADLMHYEIECSELMKNNEILVQELEEIKSGKLETIQENSEEAVAMLEKQLEECNAINQGLESDIRALTNRLDDMENTQEELLLKISHLDAENAQKGAKISELKAQVSSLENEKSNLNFELMELKVEGTKTPQIEQEIAKYQAEISKLREDNEAAKKEIQHLMEEAERKDKQFGEMSHAAGDVEKLREAMDGLTREKNELINLVTVKHNESVQYHAEIQRLSQLLQQEMAKTCPKCPEMEKTLQDYQATRLRMAELEKLPDQIDCLKEKSTLLTNSLLEEQQKAKVLIREKQELRDENANLTRDLERLRQHLVSVEEDQTTQMVELQRQAEEYRNKLTLLEQEAQKSSNAYTSASIRANQHAETLQAQYMLLSQQRDELSSKLSAAEDKESKNQAALINLQCALEQFQRDKDRDIEATTYRIRKQLEDERKAHMDVLTEIKNLQGQLAEAKTGLLAASRISDQLEQSQANLSAQKEEMQKIQEKCAKLEHKLADAETNQADKVEKTLIKNLVIGYVAAPNVGDKSQILKLISAVLDFNQNEADKIGLKPSQTWGNQGGDEAQGLAQAFVKFLEKESQPRQQPTAASLLNISHTKTPAASPKAPETATSAAPAPVQPILLSDNILQALAPPRNSSSILKDILNDT
;
A
#
# COMPACT_ATOMS: atom_id res chain seq x y z
N PRO A 1 -15.67 -22.75 46.52
CA PRO A 1 -14.54 -23.01 47.46
C PRO A 1 -13.61 -21.79 47.57
N GLY A 2 -13.37 -21.17 48.73
CA GLY A 2 -13.93 -21.40 50.07
C GLY A 2 -12.87 -21.33 51.18
N LYS A 3 -13.03 -20.37 52.13
CA LYS A 3 -12.06 -19.88 53.16
C LYS A 3 -11.05 -18.84 52.63
N SER A 4 -10.76 -17.65 53.21
CA SER A 4 -11.14 -16.86 54.43
C SER A 4 -10.14 -16.76 55.60
N THR A 5 -10.11 -15.56 56.25
CA THR A 5 -9.59 -15.17 57.61
C THR A 5 -8.08 -15.34 57.87
N HIS A 6 -7.25 -14.33 58.14
CA HIS A 6 -7.29 -13.16 59.06
C HIS A 6 -6.54 -11.93 58.44
N GLU A 7 -6.72 -10.64 58.78
CA GLU A 7 -6.83 -9.86 60.05
C GLU A 7 -5.51 -9.57 60.80
N GLY A 8 -5.28 -8.28 61.09
CA GLY A 8 -4.12 -7.75 61.83
C GLY A 8 -2.91 -7.37 60.94
N ASN A 9 -2.15 -6.29 61.21
CA ASN A 9 -2.32 -5.24 62.21
C ASN A 9 -1.69 -3.91 61.74
N VAL A 10 -2.08 -2.79 62.35
CA VAL A 10 -1.54 -1.44 62.09
C VAL A 10 -0.42 -1.10 63.09
N PRO A 11 0.68 -0.44 62.66
CA PRO A 11 1.55 0.32 63.55
C PRO A 11 1.10 1.80 63.60
N ILE A 12 0.78 2.29 64.81
CA ILE A 12 0.69 3.71 65.15
C ILE A 12 1.70 3.96 66.27
N ASP A 13 2.64 4.85 66.00
CA ASP A 13 3.29 5.81 66.92
C ASP A 13 3.65 6.98 65.97
N ASP A 14 3.12 8.20 66.06
CA ASP A 14 3.09 9.14 67.18
C ASP A 14 4.48 9.38 67.81
N SER A 15 5.21 10.40 67.31
CA SER A 15 5.78 11.44 68.19
C SER A 15 6.34 12.68 67.44
N TRP A 16 5.55 13.75 67.48
CA TRP A 16 5.99 15.15 67.73
C TRP A 16 6.67 15.98 66.61
N PHE A 17 6.68 17.29 66.87
CA PHE A 17 6.85 18.39 65.92
C PHE A 17 7.44 19.59 66.71
N TRP A 18 8.55 20.18 66.22
CA TRP A 18 9.30 21.34 66.81
C TRP A 18 10.04 21.11 68.16
N GLU A 19 11.35 21.33 68.18
CA GLU A 19 11.95 22.66 68.44
C GLU A 19 13.39 22.74 67.86
N PRO A 20 14.04 23.94 67.77
CA PRO A 20 15.30 24.12 67.03
C PRO A 20 16.55 24.25 67.94
N ASP A 21 17.51 23.34 67.81
CA ASP A 21 18.76 23.39 68.59
C ASP A 21 19.80 24.39 68.04
N ASN A 22 19.96 25.48 68.78
CA ASN A 22 20.88 26.58 68.52
C ASN A 22 22.27 26.31 69.12
N ASN A 23 23.14 25.63 68.38
CA ASN A 23 24.45 25.19 68.89
C ASN A 23 25.53 26.30 68.94
N THR A 24 25.47 27.08 70.02
CA THR A 24 26.61 27.55 70.84
C THR A 24 27.89 28.03 70.13
N SER A 25 28.07 29.35 70.09
CA SER A 25 29.38 30.01 69.87
C SER A 25 30.44 29.56 70.87
N SER A 26 31.74 29.61 70.50
CA SER A 26 32.86 29.36 71.42
C SER A 26 34.09 30.23 71.13
N SER A 27 34.10 31.46 71.67
CA SER A 27 35.30 32.32 71.69
C SER A 27 35.35 33.22 72.94
N SER A 28 35.95 32.67 73.99
CA SER A 28 36.72 33.36 75.04
C SER A 28 36.48 34.87 75.26
N SER A 29 35.67 35.21 76.26
CA SER A 29 36.06 36.28 77.20
C SER A 29 35.72 35.85 78.63
N LYS A 30 36.65 36.07 79.57
CA LYS A 30 36.51 35.64 80.97
C LYS A 30 37.23 36.64 81.87
N ASN A 31 36.49 37.65 82.33
CA ASN A 31 37.09 38.80 83.00
C ASN A 31 36.17 39.42 84.06
N GLU A 32 35.75 38.62 85.04
CA GLU A 32 35.06 39.14 86.24
C GLU A 32 35.32 38.23 87.45
N GLU A 33 36.29 38.60 88.30
CA GLU A 33 36.35 38.34 89.76
C GLU A 33 37.67 38.89 90.36
N ILE A 34 37.70 40.18 90.73
CA ILE A 34 38.68 40.71 91.70
C ILE A 34 37.95 41.66 92.67
N LEU A 35 37.55 41.16 93.83
CA LEU A 35 37.12 41.98 94.96
C LEU A 35 37.26 41.21 96.30
N SER A 36 37.38 41.96 97.40
CA SER A 36 37.34 41.47 98.80
C SER A 36 38.53 40.68 99.39
N LYS A 37 39.75 41.24 99.32
CA LYS A 37 40.69 41.15 100.47
C LYS A 37 41.24 42.52 100.86
N SER A 38 40.66 43.10 101.90
CA SER A 38 41.14 44.32 102.54
C SER A 38 42.31 44.04 103.50
N PRO A 39 43.29 44.94 103.58
CA PRO A 39 44.07 45.18 104.78
C PRO A 39 43.74 46.57 105.33
N SER A 40 42.72 46.66 106.20
CA SER A 40 42.45 47.83 107.04
C SER A 40 42.31 47.35 108.47
N GLY A 41 43.19 47.82 109.36
CA GLY A 41 43.19 47.37 110.75
C GLY A 41 44.53 47.51 111.47
N GLY A 42 44.72 48.66 112.13
CA GLY A 42 45.10 48.67 113.54
C GLY A 42 46.55 48.32 113.95
N ASP A 43 47.33 49.40 114.13
CA ASP A 43 47.79 49.85 115.46
C ASP A 43 49.03 49.22 116.17
N LEU A 44 49.49 49.99 117.16
CA LEU A 44 50.39 49.64 118.27
C LEU A 44 51.83 49.22 117.97
N THR A 45 52.59 50.24 117.58
CA THR A 45 53.93 50.51 118.13
C THR A 45 54.14 50.05 119.58
N ILE A 46 55.26 49.38 119.83
CA ILE A 46 56.02 49.52 121.09
C ILE A 46 57.47 49.85 120.73
N ILE A 47 57.89 51.07 121.03
CA ILE A 47 59.29 51.51 121.03
C ILE A 47 59.53 52.17 122.40
N PRO A 48 60.62 51.84 123.13
CA PRO A 48 60.93 52.49 124.41
C PRO A 48 61.15 54.00 124.24
N LEU A 49 60.80 54.80 125.25
CA LEU A 49 61.17 56.21 125.27
C LEU A 49 62.69 56.34 125.45
N ASP A 50 63.32 57.13 124.58
CA ASP A 50 64.56 57.82 124.91
C ASP A 50 64.52 59.24 124.29
N GLN A 51 65.22 60.19 124.90
CA GLN A 51 64.89 61.62 124.79
C GLN A 51 65.61 62.34 123.65
N LEU A 52 64.88 62.74 122.59
CA LEU A 52 65.34 63.67 121.54
C LEU A 52 64.24 64.67 121.16
N SER A 53 64.62 65.85 120.67
CA SER A 53 63.75 67.04 120.54
C SER A 53 62.86 67.05 119.30
N ASP A 54 61.64 67.59 119.45
CA ASP A 54 60.56 67.61 118.44
C ASP A 54 60.96 68.10 117.03
N THR A 55 61.93 69.01 116.94
CA THR A 55 62.40 69.58 115.68
C THR A 55 62.98 68.54 114.70
N GLU A 56 63.70 67.53 115.20
CA GLU A 56 64.28 66.48 114.34
C GLU A 56 63.21 65.50 113.84
N ILE A 57 62.17 65.27 114.64
CA ILE A 57 61.00 64.46 114.25
C ILE A 57 60.26 65.15 113.11
N GLN A 58 60.03 66.46 113.22
CA GLN A 58 59.26 67.23 112.24
C GLN A 58 59.94 67.27 110.86
N GLU A 59 61.26 67.50 110.79
CA GLU A 59 62.01 67.36 109.52
C GLU A 59 61.95 65.94 108.93
N ARG A 60 62.05 64.92 109.78
CA ARG A 60 62.08 63.52 109.32
C ARG A 60 60.71 63.05 108.79
N HIS A 61 59.62 63.61 109.31
CA HIS A 61 58.29 63.45 108.73
C HIS A 61 58.13 64.24 107.44
N GLN A 62 58.62 65.49 107.37
CA GLN A 62 58.55 66.32 106.16
C GLN A 62 59.28 65.67 104.97
N ARG A 63 60.53 65.22 105.13
CA ARG A 63 61.27 64.52 104.06
C ARG A 63 60.61 63.20 103.64
N ARG A 64 59.97 62.49 104.57
CA ARG A 64 59.19 61.28 104.26
C ARG A 64 57.91 61.59 103.48
N PHE A 65 57.26 62.72 103.77
CA PHE A 65 56.12 63.20 102.99
C PHE A 65 56.55 63.58 101.57
N GLU A 66 57.64 64.33 101.42
CA GLU A 66 58.20 64.72 100.11
C GLU A 66 58.68 63.51 99.28
N GLU A 67 59.32 62.51 99.90
CA GLU A 67 59.62 61.23 99.23
C GLU A 67 58.35 60.48 98.80
N ALA A 68 57.32 60.44 99.65
CA ALA A 68 56.06 59.77 99.34
C ALA A 68 55.30 60.49 98.21
N GLU A 69 55.28 61.82 98.21
CA GLU A 69 54.70 62.65 97.15
C GLU A 69 55.48 62.49 95.84
N GLY A 70 56.81 62.42 95.88
CA GLY A 70 57.66 62.13 94.72
C GLY A 70 57.39 60.74 94.13
N LYS A 71 57.26 59.71 95.00
CA LYS A 71 56.89 58.34 94.61
C LYS A 71 55.47 58.28 94.04
N LEU A 72 54.51 59.00 94.62
CA LEU A 72 53.13 59.11 94.13
C LEU A 72 53.07 59.82 92.76
N LYS A 73 53.82 60.91 92.56
CA LYS A 73 53.93 61.58 91.25
C LYS A 73 54.54 60.68 90.19
N LYS A 74 55.58 59.89 90.53
CA LYS A 74 56.16 58.89 89.62
C LYS A 74 55.17 57.78 89.27
N ALA A 75 54.48 57.21 90.26
CA ALA A 75 53.45 56.19 90.04
C ALA A 75 52.26 56.72 89.23
N ASN A 76 51.86 57.98 89.40
CA ASN A 76 50.82 58.61 88.59
C ASN A 76 51.28 58.85 87.14
N LEU A 77 52.55 59.19 86.91
CA LEU A 77 53.12 59.30 85.56
C LEU A 77 53.20 57.92 84.88
N GLU A 78 53.61 56.88 85.62
CA GLU A 78 53.67 55.50 85.14
C GLU A 78 52.26 54.96 84.82
N ASN A 79 51.26 55.23 85.67
CA ASN A 79 49.86 54.92 85.38
C ASN A 79 49.30 55.69 84.18
N ALA A 80 49.69 56.96 83.98
CA ALA A 80 49.29 57.72 82.80
C ALA A 80 49.87 57.12 81.50
N LEU A 81 51.16 56.80 81.50
CA LEU A 81 51.84 56.15 80.37
C LEU A 81 51.31 54.73 80.11
N LEU A 82 50.97 53.97 81.15
CA LEU A 82 50.31 52.67 81.02
C LEU A 82 48.88 52.80 80.46
N SER A 83 48.12 53.80 80.92
CA SER A 83 46.78 54.08 80.38
C SER A 83 46.84 54.51 78.92
N GLU A 84 47.83 55.30 78.53
CA GLU A 84 48.07 55.70 77.14
C GLU A 84 48.51 54.50 76.29
N LYS A 85 49.36 53.62 76.82
CA LYS A 85 49.77 52.38 76.13
C LYS A 85 48.62 51.37 75.99
N VAL A 86 47.76 51.23 77.00
CA VAL A 86 46.52 50.43 76.91
C VAL A 86 45.56 51.03 75.89
N LYS A 87 45.45 52.37 75.82
CA LYS A 87 44.63 53.04 74.81
C LYS A 87 45.18 52.86 73.39
N GLN A 88 46.51 52.89 73.22
CA GLN A 88 47.16 52.57 71.95
C GLN A 88 46.87 51.11 71.53
N LEU A 89 47.11 50.14 72.42
CA LEU A 89 46.83 48.72 72.17
C LEU A 89 45.33 48.46 71.93
N SER A 90 44.44 49.24 72.54
CA SER A 90 42.99 49.19 72.28
C SER A 90 42.61 49.75 70.91
N GLY A 91 43.38 50.69 70.36
CA GLY A 91 43.26 51.14 68.97
C GLY A 91 43.77 50.07 68.01
N GLU A 92 45.01 49.61 68.22
CA GLU A 92 45.66 48.58 67.39
C GLU A 92 44.83 47.28 67.33
N ASN A 93 44.22 46.84 68.44
CA ASN A 93 43.30 45.69 68.42
C ASN A 93 41.97 45.99 67.69
N ARG A 94 41.43 47.22 67.77
CA ARG A 94 40.23 47.60 67.02
C ARG A 94 40.50 47.58 65.52
N ASP A 95 41.60 48.22 65.11
CA ASP A 95 42.00 48.31 63.71
C ASP A 95 42.27 46.92 63.14
N LEU A 96 42.91 46.02 63.91
CA LEU A 96 43.07 44.61 63.53
C LEU A 96 41.72 43.88 63.39
N ASN A 97 40.74 44.13 64.27
CA ASN A 97 39.43 43.50 64.21
C ASN A 97 38.59 43.99 63.02
N GLU A 98 38.67 45.28 62.68
CA GLU A 98 38.03 45.84 61.47
C GLU A 98 38.68 45.28 60.19
N ASN A 99 40.02 45.12 60.17
CA ASN A 99 40.71 44.43 59.07
C ASN A 99 40.29 42.95 58.93
N ILE A 100 40.07 42.23 60.04
CA ILE A 100 39.59 40.84 60.02
C ILE A 100 38.16 40.75 59.46
N GLU A 101 37.24 41.62 59.90
CA GLU A 101 35.88 41.68 59.34
C GLU A 101 35.85 42.01 57.83
N GLU A 102 36.78 42.84 57.34
CA GLU A 102 36.90 43.12 55.91
C GLU A 102 37.52 41.96 55.13
N LEU A 103 38.47 41.22 55.72
CA LEU A 103 39.07 40.03 55.11
C LEU A 103 38.05 38.87 55.05
N ASP A 104 37.24 38.66 56.09
CA ASP A 104 36.14 37.69 56.08
C ASP A 104 35.02 38.06 55.08
N LYS A 105 34.74 39.36 54.88
CA LYS A 105 33.87 39.82 53.77
C LYS A 105 34.46 39.47 52.40
N GLN A 106 35.75 39.67 52.20
CA GLN A 106 36.43 39.33 50.94
C GLN A 106 36.39 37.81 50.70
N HIS A 107 36.65 37.00 51.73
CA HIS A 107 36.45 35.54 51.65
C HIS A 107 35.00 35.15 51.32
N GLY A 108 34.01 35.78 51.96
CA GLY A 108 32.59 35.55 51.66
C GLY A 108 32.25 35.80 50.19
N VAL A 109 32.68 36.93 49.64
CA VAL A 109 32.49 37.27 48.21
C VAL A 109 33.23 36.29 47.29
N ILE A 110 34.41 35.80 47.66
CA ILE A 110 35.14 34.79 46.89
C ILE A 110 34.38 33.45 46.89
N VAL A 111 33.90 33.00 48.05
CA VAL A 111 33.10 31.76 48.19
C VAL A 111 31.79 31.85 47.41
N GLU A 112 31.10 33.00 47.45
CA GLU A 112 29.87 33.24 46.72
C GLU A 112 30.09 33.23 45.19
N ASN A 113 31.19 33.82 44.70
CA ASN A 113 31.60 33.73 43.30
C ASN A 113 31.97 32.30 42.88
N LEU A 114 32.68 31.54 43.73
CA LEU A 114 33.02 30.14 43.47
C LEU A 114 31.79 29.24 43.44
N LEU A 115 30.79 29.50 44.29
CA LEU A 115 29.49 28.83 44.24
C LEU A 115 28.71 29.18 42.97
N ALA A 116 28.73 30.44 42.53
CA ALA A 116 28.11 30.85 41.27
C ALA A 116 28.77 30.19 40.05
N GLN A 117 30.11 30.12 40.02
CA GLN A 117 30.86 29.41 38.98
C GLN A 117 30.61 27.90 39.01
N LYS A 118 30.60 27.27 40.19
CA LYS A 118 30.23 25.86 40.36
C LYS A 118 28.83 25.60 39.80
N ASN A 119 27.86 26.44 40.12
CA ASN A 119 26.49 26.29 39.64
C ASN A 119 26.39 26.43 38.12
N GLN A 120 27.08 27.40 37.49
CA GLN A 120 27.15 27.50 36.03
C GLN A 120 27.83 26.29 35.36
N LEU A 121 28.87 25.72 35.99
CA LEU A 121 29.52 24.51 35.49
C LEU A 121 28.63 23.27 35.66
N GLN A 122 27.88 23.19 36.76
CA GLN A 122 26.89 22.13 37.02
C GLN A 122 25.72 22.21 36.02
N GLU A 123 25.25 23.41 35.70
CA GLU A 123 24.21 23.69 34.71
C GLU A 123 24.67 23.29 33.30
N LYS A 124 25.85 23.77 32.85
CA LYS A 124 26.46 23.37 31.56
C LYS A 124 26.75 21.86 31.48
N LEU A 125 27.12 21.22 32.57
CA LEU A 125 27.31 19.77 32.63
C LEU A 125 25.98 19.02 32.44
N ASN A 126 24.88 19.55 32.97
CA ASN A 126 23.54 18.99 32.75
C ASN A 126 23.04 19.24 31.32
N GLU A 127 23.26 20.43 30.75
CA GLU A 127 22.98 20.70 29.33
C GLU A 127 23.77 19.75 28.41
N ALA A 128 25.07 19.54 28.69
CA ALA A 128 25.92 18.62 27.96
C ALA A 128 25.42 17.17 28.07
N LYS A 129 24.99 16.71 29.25
CA LYS A 129 24.36 15.39 29.44
C LYS A 129 23.09 15.24 28.63
N VAL A 130 22.18 16.22 28.68
CA VAL A 130 20.93 16.20 27.89
C VAL A 130 21.22 16.19 26.39
N SER A 131 22.24 16.91 25.93
CA SER A 131 22.70 16.89 24.53
C SER A 131 23.27 15.52 24.13
N VAL A 132 24.07 14.88 24.99
CA VAL A 132 24.59 13.52 24.77
C VAL A 132 23.47 12.47 24.77
N GLU A 133 22.48 12.58 25.65
CA GLU A 133 21.29 11.72 25.62
C GLU A 133 20.44 11.93 24.35
N ALA A 134 20.28 13.17 23.90
CA ALA A 134 19.59 13.48 22.65
C ALA A 134 20.32 12.88 21.44
N LEU A 135 21.65 13.00 21.38
CA LEU A 135 22.48 12.35 20.36
C LEU A 135 22.43 10.83 20.44
N ALA A 136 22.37 10.24 21.64
CA ALA A 136 22.22 8.80 21.82
C ALA A 136 20.85 8.29 21.32
N ARG A 137 19.77 9.05 21.58
CA ARG A 137 18.43 8.76 21.02
C ARG A 137 18.43 8.91 19.50
N MET A 138 18.91 10.03 18.97
CA MET A 138 18.99 10.28 17.53
C MET A 138 19.82 9.21 16.80
N LYS A 139 20.91 8.72 17.41
CA LYS A 139 21.70 7.59 16.89
C LYS A 139 20.90 6.29 16.87
N LYS A 140 20.12 6.01 17.93
CA LYS A 140 19.22 4.85 17.98
C LYS A 140 18.14 4.95 16.90
N ASP A 141 17.50 6.11 16.76
CA ASP A 141 16.47 6.35 15.76
C ASP A 141 17.02 6.17 14.34
N LEU A 142 18.28 6.57 14.10
CA LEU A 142 19.01 6.30 12.85
C LEU A 142 19.27 4.81 12.60
N THR A 143 19.66 4.03 13.62
CA THR A 143 19.84 2.57 13.47
C THR A 143 18.50 1.85 13.29
N ASP A 144 17.45 2.28 13.99
CA ASP A 144 16.10 1.73 13.84
C ASP A 144 15.54 2.05 12.45
N LEU A 145 15.80 3.25 11.91
CA LEU A 145 15.44 3.64 10.54
C LEU A 145 16.23 2.87 9.48
N ALA A 146 17.54 2.65 9.68
CA ALA A 146 18.36 1.81 8.81
C ALA A 146 17.84 0.37 8.75
N SER A 147 17.50 -0.24 9.90
CA SER A 147 16.91 -1.59 9.95
C SER A 147 15.53 -1.67 9.28
N LYS A 148 14.78 -0.56 9.23
CA LYS A 148 13.51 -0.46 8.50
C LYS A 148 13.75 -0.33 7.00
N HIS A 149 14.75 0.45 6.56
CA HIS A 149 15.16 0.52 5.16
C HIS A 149 15.58 -0.85 4.64
N GLU A 150 16.48 -1.54 5.36
CA GLU A 150 16.94 -2.89 5.03
C GLU A 150 15.78 -3.90 4.91
N LYS A 151 14.77 -3.82 5.78
CA LYS A 151 13.57 -4.66 5.70
C LYS A 151 12.68 -4.32 4.50
N VAL A 152 12.51 -3.04 4.16
CA VAL A 152 11.76 -2.59 2.97
C VAL A 152 12.51 -2.98 1.70
N GLU A 153 13.83 -2.84 1.66
CA GLU A 153 14.70 -3.22 0.55
C GLU A 153 14.68 -4.73 0.30
N ASN A 154 14.81 -5.55 1.36
CA ASN A 154 14.66 -7.00 1.26
C ASN A 154 13.24 -7.41 0.83
N SER A 155 12.20 -6.74 1.32
CA SER A 155 10.80 -6.97 0.88
C SER A 155 10.58 -6.59 -0.59
N TYR A 156 11.22 -5.52 -1.06
CA TYR A 156 11.17 -5.10 -2.46
C TYR A 156 11.93 -6.09 -3.37
N VAL A 157 13.12 -6.53 -2.96
CA VAL A 157 13.89 -7.57 -3.66
C VAL A 157 13.11 -8.88 -3.75
N ALA A 158 12.45 -9.31 -2.65
CA ALA A 158 11.58 -10.48 -2.65
C ALA A 158 10.39 -10.33 -3.62
N SER A 159 9.71 -9.17 -3.62
CA SER A 159 8.61 -8.90 -4.55
C SER A 159 9.08 -8.80 -6.01
N VAL A 160 10.27 -8.28 -6.27
CA VAL A 160 10.88 -8.29 -7.62
C VAL A 160 11.21 -9.73 -8.06
N GLN A 161 11.73 -10.57 -7.17
CA GLN A 161 11.96 -12.00 -7.44
C GLN A 161 10.65 -12.75 -7.71
N GLU A 162 9.60 -12.49 -6.91
CA GLU A 162 8.26 -13.03 -7.12
C GLU A 162 7.69 -12.61 -8.49
N ASN A 163 7.76 -11.32 -8.84
CA ASN A 163 7.37 -10.82 -10.17
C ASN A 163 8.17 -11.47 -11.32
N ILE A 164 9.46 -11.77 -11.12
CA ILE A 164 10.28 -12.52 -12.09
C ILE A 164 9.78 -13.97 -12.22
N THR A 165 9.44 -14.65 -11.12
CA THR A 165 8.89 -16.02 -11.19
C THR A 165 7.50 -16.07 -11.80
N ILE A 166 6.60 -15.14 -11.46
CA ILE A 166 5.28 -15.00 -12.09
C ILE A 166 5.42 -14.72 -13.58
N LYS A 167 6.36 -13.85 -13.99
CA LYS A 167 6.63 -13.59 -15.41
C LYS A 167 7.16 -14.83 -16.12
N ALA A 168 8.07 -15.60 -15.51
CA ALA A 168 8.58 -16.84 -16.09
C ALA A 168 7.47 -17.91 -16.23
N GLN A 169 6.57 -18.02 -15.24
CA GLN A 169 5.37 -18.87 -15.33
C GLN A 169 4.42 -18.40 -16.44
N MET A 170 4.19 -17.08 -16.56
CA MET A 170 3.36 -16.51 -17.61
C MET A 170 3.96 -16.72 -19.01
N GLU A 171 5.29 -16.64 -19.17
CA GLU A 171 5.99 -16.97 -20.41
C GLU A 171 5.92 -18.47 -20.74
N ALA A 172 5.99 -19.36 -19.74
CA ALA A 172 5.78 -20.80 -19.90
C ALA A 172 4.34 -21.14 -20.34
N ILE A 173 3.33 -20.58 -19.66
CA ILE A 173 1.91 -20.74 -20.03
C ILE A 173 1.64 -20.19 -21.44
N ASN A 174 2.27 -19.09 -21.83
CA ASN A 174 2.20 -18.58 -23.20
C ASN A 174 2.88 -19.50 -24.22
N ALA A 175 3.95 -20.21 -23.85
CA ALA A 175 4.59 -21.20 -24.70
C ALA A 175 3.72 -22.46 -24.87
N GLU A 176 3.09 -22.95 -23.78
CA GLU A 176 2.13 -24.05 -23.84
C GLU A 176 0.86 -23.68 -24.61
N LEU A 177 0.33 -22.47 -24.44
CA LEU A 177 -0.82 -21.98 -25.22
C LEU A 177 -0.49 -21.89 -26.72
N ARG A 178 0.70 -21.39 -27.08
CA ARG A 178 1.17 -21.38 -28.48
C ARG A 178 1.32 -22.80 -29.03
N ARG A 179 1.85 -23.73 -28.24
CA ARG A 179 1.96 -25.14 -28.60
C ARG A 179 0.58 -25.76 -28.84
N ALA A 180 -0.36 -25.57 -27.93
CA ALA A 180 -1.74 -26.06 -28.07
C ALA A 180 -2.45 -25.42 -29.28
N VAL A 181 -2.17 -24.16 -29.61
CA VAL A 181 -2.67 -23.52 -30.85
C VAL A 181 -2.05 -24.18 -32.10
N CYS A 182 -0.76 -24.49 -32.11
CA CYS A 182 -0.14 -25.25 -33.22
C CYS A 182 -0.74 -26.66 -33.36
N GLU A 183 -0.86 -27.40 -32.26
CA GLU A 183 -1.45 -28.75 -32.25
C GLU A 183 -2.93 -28.71 -32.71
N ASN A 184 -3.70 -27.69 -32.33
CA ASN A 184 -5.06 -27.47 -32.86
C ASN A 184 -5.09 -27.11 -34.36
N VAL A 185 -4.13 -26.31 -34.85
CA VAL A 185 -4.03 -25.99 -36.29
C VAL A 185 -3.64 -27.23 -37.11
N GLU A 186 -2.77 -28.09 -36.59
CA GLU A 186 -2.43 -29.38 -37.20
C GLU A 186 -3.63 -30.33 -37.22
N LEU A 187 -4.41 -30.39 -36.14
CA LEU A 187 -5.67 -31.16 -36.09
C LEU A 187 -6.73 -30.61 -37.06
N VAL A 188 -6.87 -29.28 -37.18
CA VAL A 188 -7.78 -28.66 -38.16
C VAL A 188 -7.34 -29.00 -39.58
N ALA A 189 -6.05 -28.90 -39.91
CA ALA A 189 -5.53 -29.28 -41.22
C ALA A 189 -5.75 -30.77 -41.53
N ALA A 190 -5.57 -31.65 -40.54
CA ALA A 190 -5.88 -33.07 -40.66
C ALA A 190 -7.39 -33.32 -40.89
N MET A 191 -8.26 -32.57 -40.22
CA MET A 191 -9.71 -32.63 -40.46
C MET A 191 -10.11 -32.04 -41.82
N GLU A 192 -9.43 -31.02 -42.34
CA GLU A 192 -9.66 -30.50 -43.69
C GLU A 192 -9.30 -31.54 -44.75
N VAL A 193 -8.16 -32.22 -44.62
CA VAL A 193 -7.76 -33.35 -45.47
C VAL A 193 -8.80 -34.47 -45.40
N LYS A 194 -9.22 -34.87 -44.19
CA LYS A 194 -10.25 -35.91 -44.01
C LYS A 194 -11.61 -35.51 -44.58
N ASN A 195 -12.00 -34.24 -44.48
CA ASN A 195 -13.23 -33.73 -45.12
C ASN A 195 -13.12 -33.73 -46.65
N GLU A 196 -11.94 -33.50 -47.24
CA GLU A 196 -11.77 -33.58 -48.69
C GLU A 196 -11.73 -35.02 -49.19
N GLU A 197 -11.12 -35.97 -48.44
CA GLU A 197 -11.28 -37.41 -48.67
C GLU A 197 -12.77 -37.82 -48.64
N LEU A 198 -13.53 -37.38 -47.64
CA LEU A 198 -14.95 -37.71 -47.49
C LEU A 198 -15.79 -37.09 -48.62
N LYS A 199 -15.48 -35.87 -49.07
CA LYS A 199 -16.06 -35.27 -50.29
C LYS A 199 -15.71 -36.05 -51.55
N ASN A 200 -14.49 -36.57 -51.68
CA ASN A 200 -14.10 -37.40 -52.83
C ASN A 200 -14.92 -38.71 -52.84
N LEU A 201 -15.06 -39.39 -51.70
CA LEU A 201 -15.92 -40.58 -51.54
C LEU A 201 -17.41 -40.28 -51.80
N LEU A 202 -17.90 -39.08 -51.43
CA LEU A 202 -19.26 -38.65 -51.78
C LEU A 202 -19.43 -38.43 -53.29
N ARG A 203 -18.47 -37.79 -53.98
CA ARG A 203 -18.50 -37.66 -55.45
C ARG A 203 -18.40 -39.01 -56.15
N GLU A 204 -17.62 -39.94 -55.60
CA GLU A 204 -17.50 -41.30 -56.11
C GLU A 204 -18.81 -42.09 -55.93
N LYS A 205 -19.45 -41.98 -54.77
CA LYS A 205 -20.80 -42.49 -54.53
C LYS A 205 -21.83 -41.86 -55.49
N GLU A 206 -21.80 -40.55 -55.72
CA GLU A 206 -22.69 -39.87 -56.66
C GLU A 206 -22.45 -40.33 -58.11
N ASN A 207 -21.21 -40.62 -58.50
CA ASN A 207 -20.88 -41.18 -59.80
C ASN A 207 -21.37 -42.62 -59.93
N LEU A 208 -21.10 -43.50 -58.95
CA LEU A 208 -21.61 -44.87 -58.89
C LEU A 208 -23.15 -44.91 -58.89
N GLN A 209 -23.80 -43.99 -58.18
CA GLN A 209 -25.25 -43.86 -58.17
C GLN A 209 -25.80 -43.37 -59.52
N ARG A 210 -25.05 -42.52 -60.26
CA ARG A 210 -25.39 -42.11 -61.62
C ARG A 210 -25.21 -43.24 -62.63
N GLU A 211 -24.11 -43.98 -62.54
CA GLU A 211 -23.85 -45.18 -63.36
C GLU A 211 -24.90 -46.27 -63.10
N PHE A 212 -25.29 -46.48 -61.83
CA PHE A 212 -26.39 -47.37 -61.48
C PHE A 212 -27.75 -46.86 -62.01
N GLN A 213 -28.01 -45.56 -61.96
CA GLN A 213 -29.23 -44.97 -62.53
C GLN A 213 -29.27 -45.12 -64.06
N GLU A 214 -28.14 -44.92 -64.76
CA GLU A 214 -28.01 -45.16 -66.20
C GLU A 214 -28.17 -46.66 -66.54
N PHE A 215 -27.60 -47.55 -65.73
CA PHE A 215 -27.79 -49.00 -65.86
C PHE A 215 -29.26 -49.40 -65.64
N VAL A 216 -29.95 -48.84 -64.65
CA VAL A 216 -31.38 -49.07 -64.41
C VAL A 216 -32.22 -48.54 -65.57
N VAL A 217 -31.93 -47.33 -66.07
CA VAL A 217 -32.62 -46.76 -67.26
C VAL A 217 -32.41 -47.66 -68.48
N LYS A 218 -31.21 -48.19 -68.68
CA LYS A 218 -30.89 -49.13 -69.76
C LYS A 218 -31.63 -50.45 -69.60
N MET A 219 -31.63 -51.04 -68.40
CA MET A 219 -32.41 -52.23 -68.06
C MET A 219 -33.92 -52.01 -68.26
N THR A 220 -34.47 -50.82 -67.96
CA THR A 220 -35.87 -50.52 -68.26
C THR A 220 -36.12 -50.37 -69.77
N GLY A 221 -35.21 -49.77 -70.54
CA GLY A 221 -35.33 -49.70 -72.00
C GLY A 221 -35.25 -51.07 -72.68
N GLU A 222 -34.35 -51.94 -72.20
CA GLU A 222 -34.26 -53.34 -72.64
C GLU A 222 -35.55 -54.10 -72.27
N ARG A 223 -36.07 -53.94 -71.05
CA ARG A 223 -37.36 -54.51 -70.61
C ARG A 223 -38.59 -53.92 -71.33
N GLU A 224 -38.52 -52.69 -71.82
CA GLU A 224 -39.53 -52.10 -72.70
C GLU A 224 -39.44 -52.69 -74.12
N SER A 225 -38.25 -53.03 -74.60
CA SER A 225 -38.09 -53.80 -75.85
C SER A 225 -38.58 -55.24 -75.72
N GLU A 226 -38.39 -55.87 -74.56
CA GLU A 226 -38.95 -57.19 -74.24
C GLU A 226 -40.48 -57.13 -74.09
N THR A 227 -41.03 -56.15 -73.36
CA THR A 227 -42.49 -56.05 -73.20
C THR A 227 -43.22 -55.59 -74.47
N THR A 228 -42.57 -54.86 -75.38
CA THR A 228 -43.12 -54.58 -76.71
C THR A 228 -43.02 -55.78 -77.66
N THR A 229 -41.97 -56.59 -77.61
CA THR A 229 -41.93 -57.86 -78.36
C THR A 229 -42.87 -58.92 -77.77
N VAL A 230 -43.01 -59.00 -76.45
CA VAL A 230 -44.05 -59.80 -75.78
C VAL A 230 -45.45 -59.31 -76.17
N LYS A 231 -45.73 -58.00 -76.22
CA LYS A 231 -47.00 -57.49 -76.78
C LYS A 231 -47.21 -57.90 -78.23
N GLN A 232 -46.21 -57.76 -79.10
CA GLN A 232 -46.32 -58.22 -80.49
C GLN A 232 -46.55 -59.74 -80.60
N LEU A 233 -46.08 -60.54 -79.63
CA LEU A 233 -46.39 -61.96 -79.53
C LEU A 233 -47.80 -62.20 -78.95
N THR A 234 -48.24 -61.44 -77.95
CA THR A 234 -49.58 -61.50 -77.36
C THR A 234 -50.67 -61.08 -78.36
N ASP A 235 -50.48 -59.99 -79.10
CA ASP A 235 -51.39 -59.54 -80.17
C ASP A 235 -51.50 -60.59 -81.28
N LYS A 236 -50.40 -61.31 -81.54
CA LYS A 236 -50.32 -62.39 -82.54
C LYS A 236 -50.88 -63.72 -82.03
N ILE A 237 -50.79 -63.97 -80.72
CA ILE A 237 -51.51 -65.05 -80.04
C ILE A 237 -53.01 -64.74 -80.05
N GLN A 238 -53.44 -63.51 -79.71
CA GLN A 238 -54.85 -63.09 -79.80
C GLN A 238 -55.38 -63.19 -81.24
N PHE A 239 -54.58 -62.85 -82.26
CA PHE A 239 -54.98 -63.07 -83.65
C PHE A 239 -55.18 -64.57 -83.97
N LEU A 240 -54.28 -65.43 -83.48
CA LEU A 240 -54.42 -66.89 -83.63
C LEU A 240 -55.56 -67.47 -82.80
N GLU A 241 -55.84 -66.93 -81.61
CA GLU A 241 -56.99 -67.26 -80.77
C GLU A 241 -58.30 -66.79 -81.42
N GLU A 242 -58.32 -65.63 -82.08
CA GLU A 242 -59.48 -65.16 -82.82
C GLU A 242 -59.74 -66.01 -84.08
N ASP A 243 -58.70 -66.49 -84.77
CA ASP A 243 -58.82 -67.45 -85.88
C ASP A 243 -59.20 -68.86 -85.38
N VAL A 244 -58.70 -69.31 -84.23
CA VAL A 244 -59.16 -70.53 -83.54
C VAL A 244 -60.61 -70.37 -83.07
N GLN A 245 -61.04 -69.19 -82.63
CA GLN A 245 -62.41 -68.91 -82.24
C GLN A 245 -63.35 -68.82 -83.46
N LYS A 246 -62.87 -68.31 -84.61
CA LYS A 246 -63.58 -68.44 -85.90
C LYS A 246 -63.70 -69.92 -86.30
N SER A 247 -62.65 -70.72 -86.10
CA SER A 247 -62.70 -72.17 -86.32
C SER A 247 -63.67 -72.88 -85.36
N ALA A 248 -63.69 -72.51 -84.08
CA ALA A 248 -64.64 -73.00 -83.08
C ALA A 248 -66.08 -72.55 -83.39
N ASN A 249 -66.28 -71.35 -83.95
CA ASN A 249 -67.56 -70.89 -84.46
C ASN A 249 -68.02 -71.75 -85.65
N TYR A 250 -67.14 -72.10 -86.60
CA TYR A 250 -67.49 -73.08 -87.65
C TYR A 250 -67.79 -74.48 -87.08
N SER A 251 -67.08 -74.91 -86.03
CA SER A 251 -67.34 -76.19 -85.34
C SER A 251 -68.71 -76.19 -84.65
N THR A 252 -69.06 -75.10 -83.95
CA THR A 252 -70.37 -74.95 -83.29
C THR A 252 -71.51 -74.69 -84.29
N GLU A 253 -71.24 -74.10 -85.46
CA GLU A 253 -72.20 -74.00 -86.57
C GLU A 253 -72.50 -75.38 -87.18
N ILE A 254 -71.49 -76.25 -87.25
CA ILE A 254 -71.65 -77.66 -87.64
C ILE A 254 -72.39 -78.45 -86.55
N GLN A 255 -72.05 -78.27 -85.27
CA GLN A 255 -72.78 -78.91 -84.17
C GLN A 255 -74.24 -78.44 -84.08
N ARG A 256 -74.53 -77.15 -84.34
CA ARG A 256 -75.90 -76.62 -84.43
C ARG A 256 -76.68 -77.33 -85.54
N LYS A 257 -76.08 -77.48 -86.73
CA LYS A 257 -76.67 -78.24 -87.84
C LYS A 257 -76.77 -79.74 -87.62
N VAL A 258 -76.00 -80.32 -86.70
CA VAL A 258 -76.16 -81.73 -86.29
C VAL A 258 -77.27 -81.90 -85.25
N VAL A 259 -77.49 -80.91 -84.37
CA VAL A 259 -78.60 -80.89 -83.42
C VAL A 259 -79.94 -80.57 -84.11
N GLU A 260 -79.97 -79.60 -85.03
CA GLU A 260 -81.14 -79.27 -85.87
C GLU A 260 -81.54 -80.41 -86.83
N ILE A 261 -80.71 -81.42 -87.03
CA ILE A 261 -81.02 -82.64 -87.82
C ILE A 261 -81.32 -83.86 -86.91
N SER A 262 -81.19 -83.73 -85.59
CA SER A 262 -81.35 -84.82 -84.63
C SER A 262 -82.38 -84.53 -83.51
N GLY A 263 -83.21 -83.50 -83.65
CA GLY A 263 -84.12 -83.01 -82.59
C GLY A 263 -85.54 -82.64 -83.01
N GLU A 264 -85.86 -82.56 -84.30
CA GLU A 264 -87.19 -82.19 -84.79
C GLU A 264 -87.80 -83.27 -85.70
N ASP A 265 -88.19 -84.40 -85.12
CA ASP A 265 -89.28 -85.21 -85.69
C ASP A 265 -90.20 -85.71 -84.57
N ARG A 266 -91.51 -85.69 -84.84
CA ARG A 266 -92.60 -86.07 -83.93
C ARG A 266 -92.72 -85.29 -82.61
N GLY A 267 -92.72 -83.96 -82.74
CA GLY A 267 -93.56 -83.08 -81.90
C GLY A 267 -95.08 -83.31 -82.06
N GLU A 268 -95.53 -84.51 -82.47
CA GLU A 268 -96.91 -84.88 -82.82
C GLU A 268 -97.44 -86.07 -81.99
N GLU A 269 -97.01 -86.23 -80.73
CA GLU A 269 -97.71 -87.12 -79.79
C GLU A 269 -97.93 -86.56 -78.37
N LEU A 270 -98.07 -85.23 -78.32
CA LEU A 270 -98.40 -84.42 -77.12
C LEU A 270 -99.67 -84.85 -76.36
N GLU A 271 -100.50 -85.72 -76.97
CA GLU A 271 -101.78 -86.25 -76.46
C GLU A 271 -101.83 -87.78 -76.30
N ARG A 272 -100.69 -88.52 -76.32
CA ARG A 272 -100.68 -89.97 -76.00
C ARG A 272 -99.81 -90.37 -74.80
N GLU A 273 -98.59 -89.89 -74.63
CA GLU A 273 -97.82 -90.27 -73.43
C GLU A 273 -98.44 -89.77 -72.10
N LYS A 274 -99.21 -88.67 -72.12
CA LYS A 274 -100.04 -88.21 -70.98
C LYS A 274 -101.22 -89.12 -70.64
N MET A 275 -101.53 -90.08 -71.53
CA MET A 275 -102.51 -91.15 -71.37
C MET A 275 -101.87 -92.52 -71.08
N GLU A 276 -100.58 -92.70 -71.36
CA GLU A 276 -99.88 -93.99 -71.20
C GLU A 276 -99.07 -94.05 -69.89
N LYS A 277 -98.40 -92.97 -69.49
CA LYS A 277 -97.76 -92.88 -68.16
C LYS A 277 -98.75 -92.61 -67.01
N ARG A 278 -100.04 -92.45 -67.33
CA ARG A 278 -101.16 -92.48 -66.37
C ARG A 278 -101.92 -93.82 -66.39
N LYS A 279 -101.31 -94.88 -66.94
CA LYS A 279 -101.87 -96.25 -66.89
C LYS A 279 -100.91 -97.28 -66.34
N ILE A 280 -99.60 -97.15 -66.57
CA ILE A 280 -98.60 -98.09 -66.02
C ILE A 280 -98.02 -97.61 -64.66
N GLN A 281 -98.85 -96.96 -63.84
CA GLN A 281 -98.76 -97.04 -62.37
C GLN A 281 -100.14 -97.00 -61.67
N GLU A 282 -101.22 -97.34 -62.40
CA GLU A 282 -102.54 -97.67 -61.81
C GLU A 282 -102.91 -99.15 -62.04
N GLU A 283 -102.21 -99.88 -62.93
CA GLU A 283 -102.49 -101.29 -63.27
C GLU A 283 -101.43 -102.31 -62.76
N PHE A 284 -100.74 -102.04 -61.63
CA PHE A 284 -99.96 -103.08 -60.92
C PHE A 284 -99.99 -103.02 -59.38
N SER A 285 -100.90 -102.23 -58.80
CA SER A 285 -101.15 -102.21 -57.35
C SER A 285 -102.65 -102.16 -56.99
N ALA A 286 -103.49 -102.77 -57.84
CA ALA A 286 -104.81 -103.26 -57.48
C ALA A 286 -105.04 -104.61 -58.20
N PHE A 287 -105.32 -105.64 -57.40
CA PHE A 287 -105.48 -107.06 -57.79
C PHE A 287 -104.24 -107.78 -58.36
N ARG A 288 -103.98 -109.08 -58.14
CA ARG A 288 -104.55 -110.13 -57.25
C ARG A 288 -105.99 -109.95 -56.75
N GLU A 289 -106.90 -110.29 -57.66
CA GLU A 289 -108.23 -110.87 -57.42
C GLU A 289 -109.20 -110.13 -56.47
N SER A 290 -110.25 -109.53 -57.06
CA SER A 290 -111.57 -109.62 -56.40
C SER A 290 -112.02 -111.08 -56.43
N GLU A 291 -112.66 -111.49 -55.35
CA GLU A 291 -113.93 -112.23 -55.39
C GLU A 291 -114.18 -113.14 -56.62
N ILE A 292 -113.68 -114.37 -56.56
CA ILE A 292 -114.53 -115.51 -56.95
C ILE A 292 -114.82 -116.33 -55.70
N TYR A 293 -115.70 -115.77 -54.86
CA TYR A 293 -116.41 -116.51 -53.83
C TYR A 293 -117.88 -116.63 -54.20
N LYS A 294 -118.19 -117.49 -55.20
CA LYS A 294 -119.46 -118.23 -55.37
C LYS A 294 -119.42 -119.14 -56.60
N ASN A 295 -120.05 -120.33 -56.46
CA ASN A 295 -120.43 -121.29 -57.51
C ASN A 295 -119.23 -121.93 -58.27
N SER A 296 -118.93 -123.23 -58.20
CA SER A 296 -119.67 -124.43 -57.76
C SER A 296 -120.95 -124.74 -58.55
N THR A 297 -120.76 -125.22 -59.79
CA THR A 297 -121.63 -126.06 -60.68
C THR A 297 -120.87 -126.14 -62.01
N ASP A 298 -120.62 -127.28 -62.67
CA ASP A 298 -120.99 -128.67 -62.42
C ASP A 298 -119.84 -129.62 -62.82
N SER A 299 -119.71 -130.74 -62.12
CA SER A 299 -119.37 -132.01 -62.78
C SER A 299 -119.94 -133.18 -61.97
N GLU A 300 -120.43 -134.19 -62.69
CA GLU A 300 -120.72 -135.56 -62.25
C GLU A 300 -121.55 -135.74 -60.96
N LYS A 301 -122.85 -135.98 -61.17
CA LYS A 301 -123.68 -136.72 -60.21
C LYS A 301 -123.18 -138.17 -60.14
N LEU A 302 -122.83 -138.65 -58.95
CA LEU A 302 -123.33 -139.87 -58.29
C LEU A 302 -122.37 -140.30 -57.17
N GLU A 303 -122.93 -140.64 -56.00
CA GLU A 303 -122.37 -141.53 -54.95
C GLU A 303 -121.06 -141.09 -54.21
N ASP A 304 -120.91 -141.25 -52.89
CA ASP A 304 -121.96 -141.26 -51.86
C ASP A 304 -121.49 -140.80 -50.46
N GLN A 305 -122.47 -140.72 -49.57
CA GLN A 305 -122.53 -140.22 -48.19
C GLN A 305 -121.49 -140.77 -47.16
N GLU A 306 -120.23 -140.29 -47.14
CA GLU A 306 -119.36 -140.48 -45.94
C GLU A 306 -118.29 -139.40 -45.63
N LEU A 307 -117.86 -138.56 -46.60
CA LEU A 307 -116.70 -137.67 -46.44
C LEU A 307 -116.98 -136.29 -45.78
N GLN A 308 -118.10 -136.10 -45.07
CA GLN A 308 -118.58 -134.74 -44.70
C GLN A 308 -118.12 -134.19 -43.34
N GLU A 309 -117.72 -135.01 -42.36
CA GLU A 309 -117.38 -134.48 -41.02
C GLU A 309 -115.98 -133.86 -40.93
N MET A 310 -114.98 -134.42 -41.64
CA MET A 310 -113.59 -133.96 -41.57
C MET A 310 -113.36 -132.55 -42.17
N LYS A 311 -114.24 -132.07 -43.07
CA LYS A 311 -114.11 -130.74 -43.70
C LYS A 311 -114.49 -129.57 -42.78
N LYS A 312 -115.09 -129.80 -41.61
CA LYS A 312 -115.53 -128.72 -40.70
C LYS A 312 -114.45 -128.12 -39.78
N LYS A 313 -113.25 -128.71 -39.69
CA LYS A 313 -112.20 -128.28 -38.73
C LYS A 313 -111.02 -127.50 -39.33
N PHE A 314 -110.82 -127.53 -40.64
CA PHE A 314 -109.68 -126.86 -41.29
C PHE A 314 -109.71 -125.32 -41.23
N PRO A 315 -110.84 -124.63 -41.51
CA PRO A 315 -110.83 -123.16 -41.61
C PRO A 315 -110.40 -122.42 -40.34
N VAL A 316 -110.73 -122.97 -39.15
CA VAL A 316 -110.44 -122.32 -37.86
C VAL A 316 -108.94 -122.32 -37.57
N LEU A 317 -108.23 -123.41 -37.90
CA LEU A 317 -106.78 -123.50 -37.71
C LEU A 317 -106.00 -122.59 -38.69
N GLU A 318 -106.51 -122.39 -39.91
CA GLU A 318 -105.96 -121.39 -40.84
C GLU A 318 -106.24 -119.94 -40.42
N GLU A 319 -107.17 -119.70 -39.50
CA GLU A 319 -107.47 -118.38 -38.94
C GLU A 319 -106.55 -118.09 -37.74
N GLU A 320 -106.45 -119.02 -36.79
CA GLU A 320 -105.58 -118.90 -35.61
C GLU A 320 -104.09 -118.75 -35.98
N VAL A 321 -103.61 -119.51 -36.99
CA VAL A 321 -102.23 -119.38 -37.50
C VAL A 321 -101.99 -118.03 -38.19
N ARG A 322 -103.03 -117.44 -38.81
CA ARG A 322 -102.94 -116.13 -39.47
C ARG A 322 -102.83 -115.00 -38.45
N GLU A 323 -103.65 -115.03 -37.40
CA GLU A 323 -103.52 -114.08 -36.28
C GLU A 323 -102.17 -114.21 -35.57
N ALA A 324 -101.68 -115.44 -35.36
CA ALA A 324 -100.39 -115.68 -34.71
C ALA A 324 -99.22 -115.07 -35.52
N ASN A 325 -99.22 -115.24 -36.85
CA ASN A 325 -98.22 -114.60 -37.71
C ASN A 325 -98.34 -113.07 -37.72
N GLN A 326 -99.56 -112.52 -37.74
CA GLN A 326 -99.74 -111.07 -37.72
C GLN A 326 -99.20 -110.44 -36.42
N ARG A 327 -99.53 -111.02 -35.26
CA ARG A 327 -98.98 -110.59 -33.96
C ARG A 327 -97.46 -110.73 -33.88
N ALA A 328 -96.87 -111.73 -34.56
CA ALA A 328 -95.43 -111.92 -34.62
C ALA A 328 -94.71 -110.84 -35.45
N GLU A 329 -95.29 -110.39 -36.57
CA GLU A 329 -94.74 -109.25 -37.35
C GLU A 329 -94.95 -107.91 -36.63
N GLU A 330 -96.09 -107.69 -35.98
CA GLU A 330 -96.32 -106.51 -35.13
C GLU A 330 -95.29 -106.44 -33.98
N ALA A 331 -95.00 -107.56 -33.33
CA ALA A 331 -93.96 -107.64 -32.29
C ALA A 331 -92.55 -107.36 -32.84
N LYS A 332 -92.20 -107.87 -34.02
CA LYS A 332 -90.91 -107.55 -34.68
C LYS A 332 -90.79 -106.06 -35.01
N LYS A 333 -91.87 -105.43 -35.48
CA LYS A 333 -91.89 -104.00 -35.79
C LYS A 333 -91.64 -103.16 -34.54
N ILE A 334 -92.33 -103.45 -33.44
CA ILE A 334 -92.12 -102.78 -32.14
C ILE A 334 -90.68 -102.99 -31.64
N LEU A 335 -90.15 -104.21 -31.74
CA LEU A 335 -88.76 -104.49 -31.32
C LEU A 335 -87.76 -103.65 -32.13
N LYS A 336 -87.99 -103.46 -33.44
CA LYS A 336 -87.14 -102.65 -34.32
C LYS A 336 -87.25 -101.15 -34.00
N GLU A 337 -88.44 -100.64 -33.74
CA GLU A 337 -88.66 -99.25 -33.30
C GLU A 337 -88.00 -98.95 -31.93
N VAL A 338 -87.93 -99.96 -31.04
CA VAL A 338 -87.18 -99.86 -29.77
C VAL A 338 -85.67 -99.92 -30.02
N GLN A 339 -85.19 -100.80 -30.90
CA GLN A 339 -83.78 -100.89 -31.28
C GLN A 339 -83.27 -99.57 -31.89
N GLU A 340 -84.07 -98.97 -32.78
CA GLU A 340 -83.76 -97.69 -33.43
C GLU A 340 -83.66 -96.55 -32.39
N LYS A 341 -84.61 -96.47 -31.45
CA LYS A 341 -84.55 -95.49 -30.34
C LYS A 341 -83.41 -95.71 -29.36
N CYS A 342 -83.00 -96.96 -29.11
CA CYS A 342 -81.82 -97.23 -28.28
C CYS A 342 -80.55 -96.73 -28.96
N ASN A 343 -80.43 -96.90 -30.29
CA ASN A 343 -79.31 -96.38 -31.06
C ASN A 343 -79.31 -94.84 -31.08
N GLU A 344 -80.47 -94.19 -31.23
CA GLU A 344 -80.61 -92.73 -31.14
C GLU A 344 -80.13 -92.21 -29.77
N LEU A 345 -80.59 -92.82 -28.67
CA LEU A 345 -80.17 -92.46 -27.31
C LEU A 345 -78.68 -92.74 -27.03
N GLU A 346 -78.07 -93.74 -27.66
CA GLU A 346 -76.62 -93.97 -27.60
C GLU A 346 -75.81 -92.91 -28.36
N VAL A 347 -76.33 -92.38 -29.47
CA VAL A 347 -75.70 -91.26 -30.19
C VAL A 347 -75.84 -89.97 -29.39
N GLU A 348 -77.03 -89.69 -28.85
CA GLU A 348 -77.28 -88.52 -27.99
C GLU A 348 -76.40 -88.56 -26.71
N ASN A 349 -76.21 -89.74 -26.11
CA ASN A 349 -75.29 -89.93 -24.99
C ASN A 349 -73.79 -89.81 -25.36
N LYS A 350 -73.42 -89.89 -26.63
CA LYS A 350 -72.05 -89.59 -27.09
C LYS A 350 -71.88 -88.09 -27.34
N GLN A 351 -72.82 -87.47 -28.05
CA GLN A 351 -72.84 -86.02 -28.25
C GLN A 351 -72.77 -85.26 -26.92
N LEU A 352 -73.64 -85.60 -25.95
CA LEU A 352 -73.63 -84.99 -24.61
C LEU A 352 -72.34 -85.22 -23.80
N ARG A 353 -71.47 -86.17 -24.18
CA ARG A 353 -70.14 -86.36 -23.58
C ARG A 353 -69.09 -85.52 -24.29
N GLU A 354 -69.17 -85.42 -25.61
CA GLU A 354 -68.29 -84.59 -26.44
C GLU A 354 -68.54 -83.11 -26.13
N ASP A 355 -69.80 -82.68 -26.03
CA ASP A 355 -70.21 -81.33 -25.60
C ASP A 355 -69.72 -80.99 -24.18
N LEU A 356 -69.75 -81.96 -23.26
CA LEU A 356 -69.32 -81.77 -21.88
C LEU A 356 -67.79 -81.70 -21.75
N VAL A 357 -67.04 -82.39 -22.63
CA VAL A 357 -65.58 -82.22 -22.74
C VAL A 357 -65.24 -80.86 -23.34
N ALA A 358 -65.94 -80.42 -24.39
CA ALA A 358 -65.75 -79.08 -24.97
C ALA A 358 -65.96 -77.97 -23.93
N LEU A 359 -67.03 -78.05 -23.13
CA LEU A 359 -67.30 -77.12 -22.02
C LEU A 359 -66.21 -77.15 -20.92
N GLN A 360 -65.53 -78.29 -20.72
CA GLN A 360 -64.39 -78.37 -19.80
C GLN A 360 -63.12 -77.74 -20.38
N GLU A 361 -62.89 -77.85 -21.68
CA GLU A 361 -61.78 -77.16 -22.36
C GLU A 361 -62.01 -75.63 -22.40
N ASP A 362 -63.26 -75.19 -22.61
CA ASP A 362 -63.64 -73.77 -22.59
C ASP A 362 -63.48 -73.14 -21.20
N ASP A 363 -63.93 -73.80 -20.11
CA ASP A 363 -63.70 -73.31 -18.74
C ASP A 363 -62.20 -73.23 -18.42
N LEU A 364 -61.40 -74.21 -18.85
CA LEU A 364 -59.96 -74.22 -18.61
C LEU A 364 -59.23 -73.14 -19.44
N ASN A 365 -59.75 -72.77 -20.61
CA ASN A 365 -59.29 -71.62 -21.38
C ASN A 365 -59.76 -70.28 -20.77
N LEU A 366 -60.95 -70.22 -20.17
CA LEU A 366 -61.45 -69.05 -19.46
C LEU A 366 -60.65 -68.77 -18.17
N GLN A 367 -60.29 -69.80 -17.41
CA GLN A 367 -59.39 -69.68 -16.25
C GLN A 367 -58.00 -69.16 -16.67
N ARG A 368 -57.47 -69.59 -17.83
CA ARG A 368 -56.22 -69.08 -18.39
C ARG A 368 -56.30 -67.62 -18.81
N SER A 369 -57.41 -67.18 -19.41
CA SER A 369 -57.59 -65.78 -19.81
C SER A 369 -57.80 -64.85 -18.61
N PHE A 370 -58.50 -65.30 -17.56
CA PHE A 370 -58.56 -64.59 -16.27
C PHE A 370 -57.16 -64.41 -15.64
N HIS A 371 -56.35 -65.48 -15.55
CA HIS A 371 -54.99 -65.36 -15.00
C HIS A 371 -54.09 -64.44 -15.86
N ALA A 372 -54.28 -64.42 -17.19
CA ALA A 372 -53.58 -63.50 -18.07
C ALA A 372 -53.98 -62.03 -17.84
N LEU A 373 -55.28 -61.77 -17.64
CA LEU A 373 -55.80 -60.43 -17.32
C LEU A 373 -55.32 -59.95 -15.94
N GLU A 374 -55.29 -60.83 -14.94
CA GLU A 374 -54.80 -60.53 -13.59
C GLU A 374 -53.32 -60.09 -13.61
N LYS A 375 -52.46 -60.84 -14.32
CA LYS A 375 -51.06 -60.43 -14.58
C LYS A 375 -50.93 -59.14 -15.38
N GLN A 376 -51.87 -58.88 -16.30
CA GLN A 376 -51.88 -57.63 -17.06
C GLN A 376 -52.28 -56.44 -16.17
N GLN A 377 -53.13 -56.64 -15.16
CA GLN A 377 -53.47 -55.65 -14.15
C GLN A 377 -52.28 -55.36 -13.21
N GLU A 378 -51.57 -56.39 -12.71
CA GLU A 378 -50.34 -56.20 -11.92
C GLU A 378 -49.30 -55.35 -12.69
N CYS A 379 -49.08 -55.68 -13.96
CA CYS A 379 -48.17 -54.94 -14.84
C CYS A 379 -48.62 -53.48 -15.07
N PHE A 380 -49.93 -53.23 -15.17
CA PHE A 380 -50.48 -51.88 -15.29
C PHE A 380 -50.32 -51.07 -13.99
N GLU A 381 -50.54 -51.69 -12.82
CA GLU A 381 -50.29 -51.04 -11.53
C GLU A 381 -48.81 -50.70 -11.34
N GLN A 382 -47.89 -51.61 -11.70
CA GLN A 382 -46.45 -51.34 -11.70
C GLN A 382 -46.10 -50.17 -12.65
N THR A 383 -46.63 -50.16 -13.88
CA THR A 383 -46.46 -49.06 -14.83
C THR A 383 -46.99 -47.73 -14.28
N CYS A 384 -48.07 -47.76 -13.49
CA CYS A 384 -48.61 -46.58 -12.81
C CYS A 384 -47.75 -46.10 -11.61
N VAL A 385 -47.01 -46.99 -10.95
CA VAL A 385 -46.00 -46.61 -9.94
C VAL A 385 -44.78 -45.98 -10.63
N GLU A 386 -44.26 -46.60 -11.70
CA GLU A 386 -43.14 -46.07 -12.49
C GLU A 386 -43.49 -44.69 -13.09
N LYS A 387 -44.71 -44.50 -13.59
CA LYS A 387 -45.20 -43.19 -14.06
C LYS A 387 -45.23 -42.14 -12.94
N LYS A 388 -45.63 -42.50 -11.73
CA LYS A 388 -45.60 -41.58 -10.57
C LYS A 388 -44.19 -41.25 -10.13
N GLN A 389 -43.25 -42.19 -10.21
CA GLN A 389 -41.85 -41.93 -9.93
C GLN A 389 -41.27 -40.96 -10.96
N LEU A 390 -41.49 -41.20 -12.25
CA LEU A 390 -41.07 -40.29 -13.32
C LEU A 390 -41.71 -38.89 -13.21
N GLU A 391 -42.95 -38.78 -12.73
CA GLU A 391 -43.58 -37.49 -12.42
C GLU A 391 -42.90 -36.77 -11.25
N GLN A 392 -42.46 -37.49 -10.21
CA GLN A 392 -41.70 -36.93 -9.08
C GLN A 392 -40.27 -36.53 -9.50
N ASP A 393 -39.57 -37.41 -10.22
CA ASP A 393 -38.22 -37.17 -10.73
C ASP A 393 -38.20 -35.96 -11.68
N PHE A 394 -39.25 -35.80 -12.50
CA PHE A 394 -39.42 -34.63 -13.36
C PHE A 394 -39.67 -33.34 -12.56
N THR A 395 -40.43 -33.38 -11.46
CA THR A 395 -40.56 -32.21 -10.57
C THR A 395 -39.26 -31.87 -9.86
N ALA A 396 -38.47 -32.87 -9.42
CA ALA A 396 -37.15 -32.63 -8.85
C ALA A 396 -36.19 -31.99 -9.87
N LEU A 397 -36.16 -32.50 -11.11
CA LEU A 397 -35.39 -31.90 -12.21
C LEU A 397 -35.82 -30.45 -12.54
N GLN A 398 -37.09 -30.09 -12.35
CA GLN A 398 -37.55 -28.70 -12.50
C GLN A 398 -37.11 -27.81 -11.33
N GLU A 399 -37.07 -28.33 -10.10
CA GLU A 399 -36.54 -27.60 -8.95
C GLU A 399 -35.01 -27.42 -9.04
N ASP A 400 -34.30 -28.43 -9.53
CA ASP A 400 -32.86 -28.39 -9.82
C ASP A 400 -32.52 -27.40 -10.95
N ASP A 401 -33.26 -27.38 -12.06
CA ASP A 401 -33.06 -26.38 -13.15
C ASP A 401 -33.35 -24.95 -12.67
N LEU A 402 -34.40 -24.76 -11.86
CA LEU A 402 -34.68 -23.49 -11.19
C LEU A 402 -33.57 -23.07 -10.21
N GLN A 403 -32.92 -24.01 -9.54
CA GLN A 403 -31.79 -23.71 -8.66
C GLN A 403 -30.51 -23.42 -9.46
N LEU A 404 -30.20 -24.20 -10.51
CA LEU A 404 -29.10 -23.91 -11.43
C LEU A 404 -29.26 -22.52 -12.07
N GLN A 405 -30.49 -22.13 -12.41
CA GLN A 405 -30.80 -20.81 -12.95
C GLN A 405 -30.61 -19.69 -11.92
N ARG A 406 -30.84 -19.94 -10.62
CA ARG A 406 -30.47 -18.99 -9.55
C ARG A 406 -28.95 -18.90 -9.40
N ASP A 407 -28.28 -20.04 -9.25
CA ASP A 407 -26.83 -20.13 -9.04
C ASP A 407 -26.06 -19.49 -10.22
N PHE A 408 -26.55 -19.65 -11.45
CA PHE A 408 -26.01 -18.98 -12.64
C PHE A 408 -26.18 -17.45 -12.60
N ASN A 409 -27.33 -16.95 -12.12
CA ASN A 409 -27.55 -15.50 -11.97
C ASN A 409 -26.72 -14.92 -10.82
N ASP A 410 -26.61 -15.61 -9.68
CA ASP A 410 -25.73 -15.24 -8.56
C ASP A 410 -24.26 -15.23 -8.98
N LEU A 411 -23.83 -16.25 -9.73
CA LEU A 411 -22.47 -16.32 -10.28
C LEU A 411 -22.20 -15.20 -11.29
N LYS A 412 -23.18 -14.87 -12.14
CA LYS A 412 -23.10 -13.76 -13.09
C LYS A 412 -23.03 -12.40 -12.39
N GLU A 413 -23.78 -12.20 -11.31
CA GLU A 413 -23.72 -10.98 -10.51
C GLU A 413 -22.35 -10.85 -9.81
N ARG A 414 -21.82 -11.95 -9.26
CA ARG A 414 -20.44 -12.01 -8.72
C ARG A 414 -19.38 -11.72 -9.78
N TYR A 415 -19.55 -12.22 -11.02
CA TYR A 415 -18.65 -11.88 -12.13
C TYR A 415 -18.70 -10.38 -12.45
N ARG A 416 -19.87 -9.73 -12.45
CA ARG A 416 -19.95 -8.28 -12.66
C ARG A 416 -19.27 -7.50 -11.53
N CYS A 417 -19.47 -7.89 -10.27
CA CYS A 417 -18.76 -7.28 -9.15
C CYS A 417 -17.23 -7.48 -9.25
N LEU A 418 -16.76 -8.65 -9.69
CA LEU A 418 -15.34 -8.89 -9.95
C LEU A 418 -14.80 -8.05 -11.13
N GLU A 419 -15.59 -7.78 -12.17
CA GLU A 419 -15.22 -6.84 -13.23
C GLU A 419 -15.12 -5.39 -12.69
N GLU A 420 -16.09 -4.94 -11.87
CA GLU A 420 -16.07 -3.63 -11.20
C GLU A 420 -14.87 -3.48 -10.23
N GLU A 421 -14.54 -4.53 -9.48
CA GLU A 421 -13.35 -4.59 -8.61
C GLU A 421 -12.04 -4.60 -9.41
N CYS A 422 -12.01 -5.28 -10.57
CA CYS A 422 -10.86 -5.24 -11.48
C CYS A 422 -10.67 -3.86 -12.12
N GLU A 423 -11.75 -3.17 -12.53
CA GLU A 423 -11.63 -1.83 -13.10
C GLU A 423 -11.24 -0.76 -12.06
N THR A 424 -11.77 -0.83 -10.84
CA THR A 424 -11.35 0.07 -9.74
C THR A 424 -9.90 -0.17 -9.34
N THR A 425 -9.48 -1.44 -9.18
CA THR A 425 -8.07 -1.80 -8.95
C THR A 425 -7.16 -1.29 -10.08
N ARG A 426 -7.60 -1.42 -11.34
CA ARG A 426 -6.86 -0.93 -12.52
C ARG A 426 -6.80 0.60 -12.61
N SER A 427 -7.78 1.32 -12.04
CA SER A 427 -7.70 2.77 -11.86
C SER A 427 -6.64 3.14 -10.84
N HIS A 428 -6.66 2.50 -9.66
CA HIS A 428 -5.66 2.75 -8.62
C HIS A 428 -4.23 2.40 -9.06
N LEU A 429 -4.05 1.38 -9.90
CA LEU A 429 -2.76 1.06 -10.50
C LEU A 429 -2.26 2.21 -11.40
N LYS A 430 -3.13 2.80 -12.24
CA LYS A 430 -2.79 4.00 -13.04
C LYS A 430 -2.50 5.23 -12.18
N ASP A 431 -3.29 5.46 -11.14
CA ASP A 431 -3.06 6.57 -10.19
C ASP A 431 -1.68 6.43 -9.51
N MET A 432 -1.26 5.19 -9.25
CA MET A 432 0.05 4.86 -8.68
C MET A 432 1.18 4.98 -9.72
N GLU A 433 0.98 4.52 -10.97
CA GLU A 433 1.91 4.74 -12.09
C GLU A 433 2.13 6.23 -12.42
N GLU A 434 1.10 7.07 -12.21
CA GLU A 434 1.22 8.53 -12.35
C GLU A 434 2.03 9.14 -11.22
N LYS A 435 1.76 8.74 -9.96
CA LYS A 435 2.55 9.16 -8.79
C LYS A 435 4.00 8.69 -8.85
N PHE A 436 4.27 7.50 -9.38
CA PHE A 436 5.64 7.05 -9.62
C PHE A 436 6.34 7.91 -10.68
N ARG A 437 5.70 8.23 -11.81
CA ARG A 437 6.24 9.18 -12.80
C ARG A 437 6.42 10.59 -12.26
N GLU A 438 5.58 11.05 -11.33
CA GLU A 438 5.76 12.32 -10.61
C GLU A 438 7.01 12.26 -9.71
N ASN A 439 7.16 11.20 -8.92
CA ASN A 439 8.33 10.98 -8.06
C ASN A 439 9.63 10.80 -8.85
N GLU A 440 9.60 10.16 -10.02
CA GLU A 440 10.74 10.09 -10.94
C GLU A 440 11.16 11.48 -11.42
N ARG A 441 10.22 12.33 -11.87
CA ARG A 441 10.52 13.73 -12.26
C ARG A 441 11.09 14.53 -11.09
N ASN A 442 10.49 14.41 -9.90
CA ASN A 442 10.97 15.10 -8.70
C ASN A 442 12.37 14.64 -8.31
N LEU A 443 12.68 13.35 -8.44
CA LEU A 443 14.02 12.80 -8.22
C LEU A 443 15.02 13.31 -9.26
N GLU A 444 14.64 13.37 -10.55
CA GLU A 444 15.46 13.96 -11.62
C GLU A 444 15.73 15.45 -11.38
N GLU A 445 14.74 16.22 -10.94
CA GLU A 445 14.92 17.64 -10.61
C GLU A 445 15.82 17.84 -9.37
N MET A 446 15.71 16.96 -8.37
CA MET A 446 16.59 16.98 -7.20
C MET A 446 18.03 16.56 -7.52
N LYS A 447 18.25 15.57 -8.41
CA LYS A 447 19.58 15.26 -8.96
C LYS A 447 20.16 16.49 -9.66
N ARG A 448 19.39 17.12 -10.56
CA ARG A 448 19.80 18.33 -11.29
C ARG A 448 20.21 19.48 -10.35
N LYS A 449 19.47 19.69 -9.25
CA LYS A 449 19.83 20.67 -8.20
C LYS A 449 21.11 20.28 -7.44
N CYS A 450 21.33 18.98 -7.19
CA CYS A 450 22.58 18.51 -6.57
C CYS A 450 23.78 18.67 -7.52
N GLU A 451 23.59 18.48 -8.83
CA GLU A 451 24.60 18.75 -9.87
C GLU A 451 24.92 20.25 -9.97
N GLU A 452 23.90 21.11 -9.96
CA GLU A 452 24.06 22.58 -9.90
C GLU A 452 24.86 23.02 -8.66
N VAL A 453 24.48 22.56 -7.47
CA VAL A 453 25.20 22.86 -6.21
C VAL A 453 26.61 22.25 -6.18
N SER A 454 26.83 21.08 -6.81
CA SER A 454 28.18 20.51 -6.94
C SER A 454 29.06 21.36 -7.85
N ALA A 455 28.51 21.88 -8.95
CA ALA A 455 29.23 22.77 -9.87
C ALA A 455 29.57 24.12 -9.20
N GLU A 456 28.65 24.70 -8.42
CA GLU A 456 28.94 25.88 -7.58
C GLU A 456 30.03 25.58 -6.54
N CYS A 457 29.98 24.41 -5.90
CA CYS A 457 31.00 23.98 -4.94
C CYS A 457 32.39 23.81 -5.59
N ASP A 458 32.46 23.28 -6.81
CA ASP A 458 33.70 23.17 -7.57
C ASP A 458 34.21 24.52 -8.11
N GLN A 459 33.31 25.44 -8.49
CA GLN A 459 33.66 26.82 -8.83
C GLN A 459 34.28 27.54 -7.61
N VAL A 460 33.68 27.43 -6.43
CA VAL A 460 34.24 27.99 -5.18
C VAL A 460 35.58 27.34 -4.82
N LYS A 461 35.79 26.04 -5.10
CA LYS A 461 37.12 25.39 -4.95
C LYS A 461 38.16 25.94 -5.92
N ILE A 462 37.76 26.32 -7.14
CA ILE A 462 38.65 26.96 -8.14
C ILE A 462 39.02 28.37 -7.66
N GLU A 463 38.04 29.16 -7.24
CA GLU A 463 38.25 30.52 -6.71
C GLU A 463 39.13 30.51 -5.45
N ARG A 464 38.90 29.59 -4.51
CA ARG A 464 39.78 29.43 -3.33
C ARG A 464 41.22 29.10 -3.74
N ARG A 465 41.41 28.24 -4.74
CA ARG A 465 42.73 27.85 -5.26
C ARG A 465 43.42 28.99 -6.00
N GLN A 466 42.67 29.87 -6.64
CA GLN A 466 43.19 31.11 -7.22
C GLN A 466 43.66 32.07 -6.12
N ILE A 467 42.85 32.28 -5.08
CA ILE A 467 43.22 33.12 -3.92
C ILE A 467 44.45 32.55 -3.19
N GLU A 468 44.59 31.23 -3.07
CA GLU A 468 45.79 30.56 -2.54
C GLU A 468 47.04 30.84 -3.39
N GLN A 469 46.92 30.86 -4.73
CA GLN A 469 48.01 31.22 -5.63
C GLN A 469 48.37 32.71 -5.54
N ASP A 470 47.36 33.60 -5.54
CA ASP A 470 47.55 35.04 -5.47
C ASP A 470 48.20 35.44 -4.11
N PHE A 471 47.80 34.78 -3.02
CA PHE A 471 48.44 34.94 -1.70
C PHE A 471 49.89 34.43 -1.70
N THR A 472 50.17 33.30 -2.37
CA THR A 472 51.54 32.77 -2.49
C THR A 472 52.43 33.73 -3.29
N ALA A 473 51.92 34.31 -4.37
CA ALA A 473 52.64 35.31 -5.16
C ALA A 473 52.94 36.58 -4.35
N LEU A 474 51.96 37.09 -3.59
CA LEU A 474 52.18 38.20 -2.65
C LEU A 474 53.23 37.88 -1.57
N GLN A 475 53.30 36.63 -1.13
CA GLN A 475 54.31 36.17 -0.16
C GLN A 475 55.72 36.03 -0.77
N GLU A 476 55.82 35.63 -2.04
CA GLU A 476 57.09 35.68 -2.78
C GLU A 476 57.56 37.12 -3.05
N ASP A 477 56.62 38.03 -3.38
CA ASP A 477 56.90 39.45 -3.57
C ASP A 477 57.37 40.13 -2.28
N ASP A 478 56.74 39.87 -1.12
CA ASP A 478 57.25 40.37 0.17
C ASP A 478 58.63 39.78 0.50
N LEU A 479 58.85 38.48 0.25
CA LEU A 479 60.17 37.85 0.38
C LEU A 479 61.21 38.42 -0.58
N ASN A 480 60.82 38.92 -1.77
CA ASN A 480 61.70 39.65 -2.68
C ASN A 480 62.00 41.05 -2.12
N LEU A 481 60.98 41.77 -1.66
CA LEU A 481 61.09 43.13 -1.12
C LEU A 481 61.93 43.18 0.17
N GLN A 482 61.79 42.19 1.06
CA GLN A 482 62.65 41.99 2.22
C GLN A 482 64.10 41.70 1.82
N ARG A 483 64.33 40.93 0.75
CA ARG A 483 65.69 40.69 0.20
C ARG A 483 66.29 41.95 -0.41
N GLU A 484 65.53 42.76 -1.14
CA GLU A 484 65.97 44.06 -1.65
C GLU A 484 66.25 45.06 -0.52
N PHE A 485 65.43 45.06 0.53
CA PHE A 485 65.66 45.89 1.72
C PHE A 485 66.95 45.47 2.45
N HIS A 486 67.20 44.16 2.62
CA HIS A 486 68.43 43.67 3.24
C HIS A 486 69.67 43.87 2.38
N THR A 487 69.60 43.74 1.05
CA THR A 487 70.75 44.08 0.19
C THR A 487 71.01 45.58 0.23
N PHE A 488 70.00 46.45 0.13
CA PHE A 488 70.15 47.90 0.27
C PHE A 488 70.71 48.33 1.65
N GLN A 489 70.27 47.66 2.72
CA GLN A 489 70.76 47.87 4.08
C GLN A 489 72.24 47.48 4.20
N ASN A 490 72.62 46.28 3.71
CA ASN A 490 74.02 45.83 3.71
C ASN A 490 74.89 46.72 2.83
N ASP A 491 74.44 47.12 1.64
CA ASP A 491 75.15 48.04 0.74
C ASP A 491 75.42 49.40 1.41
N ASN A 492 74.44 49.95 2.14
CA ASN A 492 74.63 51.17 2.92
C ASN A 492 75.59 50.94 4.09
N TYR A 493 75.45 49.84 4.83
CA TYR A 493 76.28 49.55 6.00
C TYR A 493 77.74 49.28 5.60
N GLN A 494 77.96 48.63 4.45
CA GLN A 494 79.27 48.41 3.87
C GLN A 494 79.89 49.72 3.37
N LYS A 495 79.12 50.59 2.69
CA LYS A 495 79.60 51.93 2.29
C LYS A 495 79.92 52.82 3.50
N LEU A 496 79.07 52.84 4.53
CA LEU A 496 79.36 53.52 5.79
C LEU A 496 80.60 52.92 6.49
N SER A 497 80.77 51.60 6.46
CA SER A 497 81.94 50.93 7.04
C SER A 497 83.21 51.27 6.26
N GLU A 498 83.16 51.29 4.93
CA GLU A 498 84.29 51.71 4.08
C GLU A 498 84.62 53.19 4.29
N GLU A 499 83.63 54.09 4.32
CA GLU A 499 83.82 55.50 4.65
C GLU A 499 84.38 55.70 6.06
N ASN A 500 83.88 54.98 7.08
CA ASN A 500 84.37 55.06 8.46
C ASN A 500 85.79 54.49 8.60
N ASN A 501 86.11 53.38 7.92
CA ASN A 501 87.49 52.88 7.84
C ASN A 501 88.42 53.86 7.11
N ASN A 502 87.93 54.58 6.10
CA ASN A 502 88.70 55.59 5.37
C ASN A 502 88.89 56.87 6.20
N LEU A 503 87.87 57.28 6.97
CA LEU A 503 87.95 58.36 7.96
C LEU A 503 88.88 57.98 9.11
N GLN A 504 88.86 56.74 9.60
CA GLN A 504 89.83 56.26 10.59
C GLN A 504 91.26 56.25 10.03
N ARG A 505 91.46 55.86 8.77
CA ARG A 505 92.76 56.02 8.08
C ARG A 505 93.19 57.49 7.96
N GLN A 506 92.26 58.41 7.65
CA GLN A 506 92.55 59.85 7.64
C GLN A 506 92.83 60.40 9.05
N ILE A 507 92.15 59.92 10.09
CA ILE A 507 92.42 60.27 11.49
C ILE A 507 93.80 59.75 11.90
N ILE A 508 94.19 58.54 11.49
CA ILE A 508 95.53 57.99 11.75
C ILE A 508 96.61 58.76 10.95
N ASP A 509 96.37 59.13 9.68
CA ASP A 509 97.27 59.99 8.90
C ASP A 509 97.44 61.36 9.56
N LEU A 510 96.33 62.01 9.93
CA LEU A 510 96.31 63.29 10.63
C LEU A 510 96.98 63.19 12.01
N GLN A 511 96.75 62.12 12.79
CA GLN A 511 97.44 61.88 14.05
C GLN A 511 98.94 61.65 13.84
N SER A 512 99.35 60.96 12.78
CA SER A 512 100.78 60.81 12.45
C SER A 512 101.42 62.15 12.06
N ARG A 513 100.67 63.02 11.37
CA ARG A 513 101.12 64.35 10.95
C ARG A 513 101.15 65.34 12.12
N ILE A 514 100.17 65.28 13.02
CA ILE A 514 100.17 66.01 14.30
C ILE A 514 101.37 65.56 15.15
N ASN A 515 101.59 64.25 15.31
CA ASN A 515 102.73 63.71 16.05
C ASN A 515 104.09 63.97 15.37
N SER A 516 104.10 64.40 14.09
CA SER A 516 105.32 64.84 13.39
C SER A 516 105.65 66.33 13.59
N CYS A 517 104.73 67.11 14.16
CA CYS A 517 104.91 68.53 14.48
C CYS A 517 105.12 68.73 15.99
N SER A 518 106.39 68.80 16.40
CA SER A 518 106.74 69.76 17.47
C SER A 518 106.49 71.18 16.94
N VAL A 519 106.08 72.17 17.74
CA VAL A 519 106.79 72.75 18.89
C VAL A 519 105.81 73.48 19.82
N GLU A 520 106.15 73.49 21.12
CA GLU A 520 105.88 74.43 22.23
C GLU A 520 104.72 75.46 22.21
N GLU A 521 104.20 75.72 23.43
CA GLU A 521 103.43 76.89 23.90
C GLU A 521 102.12 77.31 23.19
N ILE A 522 101.01 77.16 23.93
CA ILE A 522 100.19 78.28 24.48
C ILE A 522 99.15 77.69 25.45
N GLY A 523 98.86 78.40 26.55
CA GLY A 523 97.87 77.99 27.55
C GLY A 523 96.48 78.60 27.35
N ASP A 524 95.50 78.00 28.05
CA ASP A 524 94.15 78.44 28.44
C ASP A 524 93.38 79.59 27.73
N THR A 525 92.05 79.47 27.83
CA THR A 525 90.99 80.49 27.67
C THR A 525 90.33 80.67 26.30
N LYS A 526 89.13 81.29 26.33
CA LYS A 526 88.20 81.46 25.21
C LYS A 526 88.53 82.74 24.43
N VAL A 527 88.52 82.67 23.10
CA VAL A 527 88.55 83.85 22.21
C VAL A 527 87.40 83.77 21.21
N SER A 528 86.77 84.92 20.91
CA SER A 528 85.61 85.02 20.00
C SER A 528 85.94 85.71 18.67
N SER A 529 85.09 85.52 17.68
CA SER A 529 85.32 85.79 16.24
C SER A 529 85.43 87.26 15.81
N SER A 530 85.75 88.18 16.71
CA SER A 530 86.07 89.59 16.42
C SER A 530 87.55 89.77 16.08
N MET A 531 88.46 89.22 16.91
CA MET A 531 89.92 89.46 16.86
C MET A 531 90.55 89.11 15.50
N ILE A 532 90.07 88.06 14.85
CA ILE A 532 90.58 87.57 13.56
C ILE A 532 90.39 88.60 12.43
N ARG A 533 89.34 89.43 12.52
CA ARG A 533 89.00 90.41 11.47
C ARG A 533 89.93 91.63 11.47
N GLU A 534 90.48 91.96 12.63
CA GLU A 534 91.36 93.12 12.84
C GLU A 534 92.82 92.79 12.49
N LEU A 535 93.27 91.56 12.74
CA LEU A 535 94.56 91.05 12.28
C LEU A 535 94.67 90.97 10.74
N LEU A 536 93.57 90.62 10.06
CA LEU A 536 93.51 90.60 8.58
C LEU A 536 93.62 91.98 7.93
N THR A 537 93.28 93.07 8.65
CA THR A 537 93.44 94.44 8.16
C THR A 537 94.86 95.02 8.34
N GLY A 538 95.75 94.35 9.08
CA GLY A 538 97.11 94.83 9.33
C GLY A 538 98.14 94.53 8.23
N PHE A 539 97.95 93.47 7.44
CA PHE A 539 98.93 92.98 6.46
C PHE A 539 98.52 93.22 5.00
N VAL A 540 98.51 94.49 4.59
CA VAL A 540 98.41 94.85 3.16
C VAL A 540 99.81 94.95 2.55
N CYS A 541 100.20 93.98 1.73
CA CYS A 541 101.22 94.17 0.69
C CYS A 541 100.98 93.17 -0.48
N PRO A 542 101.09 93.57 -1.76
CA PRO A 542 100.40 92.88 -2.86
C PRO A 542 101.27 91.83 -3.57
N ALA A 543 101.25 90.57 -3.15
CA ALA A 543 102.02 89.49 -3.79
C ALA A 543 101.45 88.05 -3.66
N VAL A 544 100.15 87.88 -3.38
CA VAL A 544 99.51 86.54 -3.28
C VAL A 544 98.31 86.48 -4.23
N GLY A 545 98.31 85.50 -5.14
CA GLY A 545 97.35 85.41 -6.25
C GLY A 545 95.97 84.86 -5.86
N GLU A 546 95.00 85.08 -6.74
CA GLU A 546 93.61 84.63 -6.61
C GLU A 546 93.49 83.11 -6.36
N ASP A 547 94.44 82.31 -6.88
CA ASP A 547 94.52 80.86 -6.64
C ASP A 547 94.45 80.47 -5.17
N VAL A 548 95.04 81.26 -4.25
CA VAL A 548 95.03 80.96 -2.82
C VAL A 548 93.67 81.25 -2.18
N LEU A 549 93.00 82.31 -2.64
CA LEU A 549 91.63 82.63 -2.20
C LEU A 549 90.62 81.63 -2.77
N GLN A 550 90.75 81.25 -4.05
CA GLN A 550 89.91 80.25 -4.69
C GLN A 550 90.15 78.85 -4.07
N ALA A 551 91.38 78.50 -3.72
CA ALA A 551 91.69 77.28 -2.99
C ALA A 551 91.05 77.28 -1.59
N LEU A 552 91.15 78.38 -0.84
CA LEU A 552 90.47 78.54 0.45
C LEU A 552 88.94 78.46 0.33
N GLN A 553 88.34 79.09 -0.68
CA GLN A 553 86.90 79.07 -0.90
C GLN A 553 86.40 77.69 -1.35
N ASN A 554 87.17 77.00 -2.20
CA ASN A 554 86.88 75.61 -2.59
C ASN A 554 87.06 74.64 -1.41
N PHE A 555 88.09 74.85 -0.57
CA PHE A 555 88.31 74.05 0.64
C PHE A 555 87.17 74.27 1.63
N LEU A 556 86.79 75.51 1.93
CA LEU A 556 85.70 75.83 2.85
C LEU A 556 84.35 75.30 2.36
N LYS A 557 84.07 75.37 1.05
CA LYS A 557 82.90 74.74 0.45
C LYS A 557 82.95 73.21 0.56
N SER A 558 84.09 72.59 0.27
CA SER A 558 84.30 71.15 0.46
C SER A 558 84.09 70.72 1.91
N THR A 559 84.60 71.49 2.89
CA THR A 559 84.38 71.27 4.33
C THR A 559 82.91 71.41 4.72
N GLN A 560 82.15 72.28 4.05
CA GLN A 560 80.73 72.46 4.32
C GLN A 560 79.88 71.36 3.65
N ASP A 561 80.25 70.92 2.45
CA ASP A 561 79.62 69.78 1.75
C ASP A 561 79.92 68.45 2.46
N THR A 562 81.12 68.25 3.02
CA THR A 562 81.42 67.09 3.89
C THR A 562 80.70 67.20 5.24
N LYS A 563 80.57 68.39 5.82
CA LYS A 563 79.75 68.59 7.02
C LYS A 563 78.30 68.18 6.79
N TYR A 564 77.64 68.63 5.72
CA TYR A 564 76.25 68.25 5.45
C TYR A 564 76.10 66.74 5.17
N LYS A 565 77.10 66.10 4.57
CA LYS A 565 77.14 64.62 4.45
C LYS A 565 77.28 63.95 5.82
N LEU A 566 78.11 64.49 6.71
CA LEU A 566 78.26 63.98 8.08
C LEU A 566 76.95 64.11 8.85
N GLU A 567 76.30 65.28 8.86
CA GLU A 567 74.99 65.50 9.50
C GLU A 567 73.90 64.57 8.92
N ALA A 568 73.93 64.27 7.61
CA ALA A 568 73.02 63.31 6.98
C ALA A 568 73.35 61.85 7.35
N VAL A 569 74.62 61.49 7.54
CA VAL A 569 75.05 60.18 8.03
C VAL A 569 74.70 60.01 9.51
N GLU A 570 74.90 61.02 10.35
CA GLU A 570 74.46 61.03 11.76
C GLU A 570 72.94 60.91 11.88
N LYS A 571 72.17 61.56 11.00
CA LYS A 571 70.71 61.41 10.93
C LYS A 571 70.30 59.99 10.54
N ARG A 572 70.92 59.41 9.50
CA ARG A 572 70.70 57.99 9.13
C ARG A 572 71.12 57.01 10.22
N LEU A 573 72.20 57.32 10.95
CA LEU A 573 72.71 56.49 12.03
C LEU A 573 71.77 56.53 13.25
N THR A 574 71.22 57.69 13.59
CA THR A 574 70.22 57.83 14.66
C THR A 574 68.87 57.23 14.27
N GLU A 575 68.45 57.35 13.01
CA GLU A 575 67.30 56.62 12.45
C GLU A 575 67.51 55.10 12.52
N ALA A 576 68.68 54.59 12.11
CA ALA A 576 69.04 53.17 12.22
C ALA A 576 69.10 52.69 13.68
N TYR A 577 69.64 53.49 14.61
CA TYR A 577 69.58 53.17 16.05
C TYR A 577 68.14 53.14 16.58
N SER A 578 67.24 53.99 16.06
CA SER A 578 65.83 53.94 16.44
C SER A 578 65.13 52.68 15.92
N GLY A 579 65.41 52.26 14.67
CA GLY A 579 64.92 50.99 14.11
C GLY A 579 65.46 49.77 14.84
N VAL A 580 66.76 49.74 15.15
CA VAL A 580 67.38 48.68 15.97
C VAL A 580 66.79 48.64 17.39
N ASN A 581 66.39 49.77 17.96
CA ASN A 581 65.71 49.80 19.26
C ASN A 581 64.25 49.35 19.16
N GLN A 582 63.53 49.66 18.08
CA GLN A 582 62.19 49.12 17.81
C GLN A 582 62.24 47.60 17.63
N GLN A 583 63.16 47.08 16.82
CA GLN A 583 63.38 45.64 16.65
C GLN A 583 63.79 44.96 17.97
N LYS A 584 64.58 45.62 18.84
CA LYS A 584 64.86 45.09 20.18
C LYS A 584 63.63 45.07 21.09
N GLU A 585 62.73 46.03 20.95
CA GLU A 585 61.47 46.05 21.71
C GLU A 585 60.48 45.00 21.20
N GLU A 586 60.45 44.77 19.89
CA GLU A 586 59.69 43.70 19.25
C GLU A 586 60.23 42.31 19.62
N ILE A 587 61.56 42.13 19.62
CA ILE A 587 62.22 40.94 20.14
C ILE A 587 61.90 40.74 21.63
N ARG A 588 61.86 41.80 22.46
CA ARG A 588 61.43 41.69 23.87
C ARG A 588 59.98 41.26 24.01
N LYS A 589 59.08 41.74 23.15
CA LYS A 589 57.67 41.30 23.12
C LYS A 589 57.55 39.84 22.72
N LEU A 590 58.15 39.45 21.60
CA LEU A 590 58.17 38.05 21.14
C LEU A 590 58.87 37.12 22.16
N GLU A 591 59.89 37.59 22.87
CA GLU A 591 60.53 36.82 23.94
C GLU A 591 59.67 36.78 25.22
N HIS A 592 58.86 37.80 25.51
CA HIS A 592 57.87 37.77 26.58
C HIS A 592 56.71 36.84 26.23
N GLU A 593 56.13 36.96 25.04
CA GLU A 593 55.09 36.06 24.51
C GLU A 593 55.57 34.62 24.48
N LYS A 594 56.81 34.36 24.05
CA LYS A 594 57.45 33.04 24.16
C LYS A 594 57.55 32.57 25.62
N LYS A 595 57.89 33.44 26.58
CA LYS A 595 57.95 33.10 28.01
C LYS A 595 56.55 32.85 28.59
N THR A 596 55.53 33.56 28.13
CA THR A 596 54.12 33.32 28.48
C THR A 596 53.66 31.97 27.92
N ILE A 597 53.79 31.72 26.61
CA ILE A 597 53.46 30.43 25.98
C ILE A 597 54.26 29.27 26.58
N GLN A 598 55.52 29.51 26.99
CA GLN A 598 56.32 28.51 27.70
C GLN A 598 55.83 28.28 29.15
N ALA A 599 55.32 29.31 29.83
CA ALA A 599 54.68 29.17 31.14
C ALA A 599 53.30 28.49 31.02
N ASP A 600 52.53 28.79 29.97
CA ASP A 600 51.25 28.14 29.66
C ASP A 600 51.47 26.66 29.32
N LEU A 601 52.47 26.34 28.47
CA LEU A 601 52.89 24.95 28.21
C LEU A 601 53.37 24.26 29.48
N MET A 602 54.15 24.93 30.32
CA MET A 602 54.58 24.38 31.61
C MET A 602 53.38 24.18 32.56
N HIS A 603 52.36 25.04 32.52
CA HIS A 603 51.11 24.86 33.26
C HIS A 603 50.29 23.70 32.72
N TYR A 604 50.18 23.51 31.40
CA TYR A 604 49.54 22.32 30.81
C TYR A 604 50.35 21.04 31.05
N GLU A 605 51.67 21.09 31.10
CA GLU A 605 52.53 19.95 31.50
C GLU A 605 52.36 19.64 32.99
N ILE A 606 52.23 20.64 33.85
CA ILE A 606 51.91 20.48 35.28
C ILE A 606 50.50 19.93 35.45
N GLU A 607 49.49 20.50 34.78
CA GLU A 607 48.10 20.05 34.83
C GLU A 607 47.97 18.63 34.29
N CYS A 608 48.62 18.28 33.17
CA CYS A 608 48.69 16.90 32.70
C CYS A 608 49.45 15.98 33.67
N SER A 609 50.49 16.47 34.36
CA SER A 609 51.21 15.71 35.38
C SER A 609 50.38 15.54 36.66
N GLU A 610 49.53 16.49 37.00
CA GLU A 610 48.61 16.45 38.13
C GLU A 610 47.38 15.61 37.81
N LEU A 611 46.89 15.63 36.58
CA LEU A 611 45.82 14.73 36.10
C LEU A 611 46.34 13.30 35.93
N MET A 612 47.61 13.11 35.50
CA MET A 612 48.29 11.81 35.56
C MET A 612 48.51 11.33 36.99
N LYS A 613 48.95 12.19 37.92
CA LYS A 613 49.02 11.87 39.35
C LYS A 613 47.64 11.58 39.94
N ASN A 614 46.60 12.30 39.55
CA ASN A 614 45.23 12.06 40.02
C ASN A 614 44.70 10.74 39.43
N ASN A 615 45.07 10.37 38.21
CA ASN A 615 44.77 9.03 37.67
C ASN A 615 45.61 7.94 38.36
N GLU A 616 46.86 8.20 38.72
CA GLU A 616 47.74 7.28 39.46
C GLU A 616 47.29 7.12 40.93
N ILE A 617 46.82 8.20 41.55
CA ILE A 617 46.15 8.22 42.86
C ILE A 617 44.80 7.53 42.75
N LEU A 618 43.96 7.79 41.74
CA LEU A 618 42.70 7.05 41.55
C LEU A 618 42.94 5.55 41.26
N VAL A 619 44.04 5.19 40.61
CA VAL A 619 44.45 3.78 40.46
C VAL A 619 44.94 3.20 41.79
N GLN A 620 45.74 3.94 42.57
CA GLN A 620 46.16 3.54 43.91
C GLN A 620 44.97 3.44 44.87
N GLU A 621 44.01 4.36 44.82
CA GLU A 621 42.74 4.34 45.57
C GLU A 621 41.85 3.20 45.08
N LEU A 622 41.80 2.86 43.78
CA LEU A 622 41.11 1.66 43.30
C LEU A 622 41.82 0.36 43.70
N GLU A 623 43.14 0.38 43.91
CA GLU A 623 43.93 -0.74 44.44
C GLU A 623 43.84 -0.83 45.98
N GLU A 624 43.72 0.29 46.69
CA GLU A 624 43.44 0.40 48.13
C GLU A 624 41.97 0.10 48.46
N ILE A 625 41.01 0.40 47.58
CA ILE A 625 39.61 -0.05 47.71
C ILE A 625 39.48 -1.55 47.38
N LYS A 626 40.37 -2.09 46.53
CA LYS A 626 40.49 -3.55 46.30
C LYS A 626 41.15 -4.30 47.45
N SER A 627 42.16 -3.71 48.10
CA SER A 627 42.99 -4.40 49.12
C SER A 627 42.59 -4.06 50.56
N GLY A 628 42.19 -2.81 50.81
CA GLY A 628 41.70 -2.27 52.08
C GLY A 628 40.24 -2.62 52.41
N LYS A 629 39.72 -3.73 51.89
CA LYS A 629 38.39 -4.27 52.27
C LYS A 629 38.37 -4.90 53.68
N LEU A 630 39.19 -4.38 54.59
CA LEU A 630 39.47 -4.91 55.93
C LEU A 630 40.17 -3.87 56.85
N GLU A 631 39.52 -2.73 57.15
CA GLU A 631 39.54 -2.10 58.51
C GLU A 631 38.60 -0.87 58.64
N THR A 632 37.33 -1.14 59.02
CA THR A 632 36.45 -0.40 59.96
C THR A 632 36.25 1.14 59.95
N ILE A 633 34.97 1.55 60.16
CA ILE A 633 34.41 2.86 60.60
C ILE A 633 34.33 3.95 59.49
N GLN A 634 33.15 4.35 58.99
CA GLN A 634 32.17 5.20 59.69
C GLN A 634 30.69 4.91 59.32
N GLU A 635 29.81 4.97 60.32
CA GLU A 635 28.40 4.53 60.25
C GLU A 635 27.52 5.36 59.30
N ASN A 636 27.95 6.57 58.91
CA ASN A 636 27.20 7.45 58.01
C ASN A 636 27.23 7.00 56.53
N SER A 637 28.03 6.00 56.17
CA SER A 637 28.03 5.44 54.81
C SER A 637 27.08 4.25 54.63
N GLU A 638 26.57 3.63 55.69
CA GLU A 638 25.76 2.40 55.57
C GLU A 638 24.46 2.63 54.78
N GLU A 639 23.79 3.78 54.95
CA GLU A 639 22.54 4.07 54.22
C GLU A 639 22.79 4.36 52.73
N ALA A 640 23.92 5.00 52.40
CA ALA A 640 24.35 5.22 51.02
C ALA A 640 24.83 3.93 50.34
N VAL A 641 25.56 3.08 51.07
CA VAL A 641 25.97 1.74 50.61
C VAL A 641 24.75 0.85 50.42
N ALA A 642 23.80 0.80 51.36
CA ALA A 642 22.57 0.03 51.20
C ALA A 642 21.71 0.53 50.02
N MET A 643 21.69 1.84 49.75
CA MET A 643 21.01 2.38 48.57
C MET A 643 21.72 1.98 47.26
N LEU A 644 23.06 1.99 47.23
CA LEU A 644 23.85 1.55 46.08
C LEU A 644 23.81 0.03 45.88
N GLU A 645 23.80 -0.75 46.96
CA GLU A 645 23.62 -2.21 46.94
C GLU A 645 22.22 -2.56 46.44
N LYS A 646 21.17 -1.86 46.90
CA LYS A 646 19.81 -2.01 46.37
C LYS A 646 19.71 -1.62 44.89
N GLN A 647 20.35 -0.53 44.46
CA GLN A 647 20.42 -0.15 43.04
C GLN A 647 21.23 -1.16 42.20
N LEU A 648 22.25 -1.80 42.80
CA LEU A 648 23.02 -2.86 42.17
C LEU A 648 22.22 -4.17 42.08
N GLU A 649 21.42 -4.51 43.10
CA GLU A 649 20.45 -5.62 43.06
C GLU A 649 19.34 -5.36 42.04
N GLU A 650 18.80 -4.14 41.97
CA GLU A 650 17.81 -3.74 40.95
C GLU A 650 18.41 -3.83 39.53
N CYS A 651 19.63 -3.32 39.31
CA CYS A 651 20.36 -3.49 38.05
C CYS A 651 20.65 -4.96 37.73
N ASN A 652 21.04 -5.78 38.71
CA ASN A 652 21.31 -7.21 38.52
C ASN A 652 20.03 -8.01 38.25
N ALA A 653 18.90 -7.65 38.87
CA ALA A 653 17.59 -8.23 38.60
C ALA A 653 17.10 -7.86 37.19
N ILE A 654 17.32 -6.61 36.75
CA ILE A 654 17.05 -6.17 35.38
C ILE A 654 17.95 -6.93 34.39
N ASN A 655 19.25 -7.08 34.67
CA ASN A 655 20.16 -7.85 33.82
C ASN A 655 19.77 -9.33 33.75
N GLN A 656 19.41 -9.97 34.87
CA GLN A 656 18.90 -11.35 34.87
C GLN A 656 17.56 -11.48 34.13
N GLY A 657 16.70 -10.47 34.20
CA GLY A 657 15.49 -10.35 33.39
C GLY A 657 15.82 -10.30 31.90
N LEU A 658 16.71 -9.40 31.49
CA LEU A 658 17.17 -9.29 30.10
C LEU A 658 17.88 -10.55 29.61
N GLU A 659 18.69 -11.21 30.44
CA GLU A 659 19.28 -12.53 30.12
C GLU A 659 18.22 -13.63 30.01
N SER A 660 17.13 -13.55 30.77
CA SER A 660 15.99 -14.47 30.68
C SER A 660 15.19 -14.22 29.40
N ASP A 661 14.92 -12.96 29.06
CA ASP A 661 14.21 -12.55 27.85
C ASP A 661 15.03 -12.87 26.59
N ILE A 662 16.35 -12.65 26.61
CA ILE A 662 17.26 -13.07 25.52
C ILE A 662 17.21 -14.59 25.36
N ARG A 663 17.29 -15.37 26.44
CA ARG A 663 17.16 -16.85 26.37
C ARG A 663 15.78 -17.29 25.88
N ALA A 664 14.70 -16.61 26.28
CA ALA A 664 13.35 -16.89 25.80
C ALA A 664 13.19 -16.55 24.31
N LEU A 665 13.83 -15.48 23.82
CA LEU A 665 13.88 -15.11 22.41
C LEU A 665 14.75 -16.06 21.59
N THR A 666 15.89 -16.54 22.12
CA THR A 666 16.70 -17.59 21.48
C THR A 666 15.92 -18.89 21.38
N ASN A 667 15.38 -19.42 22.48
CA ASN A 667 14.56 -20.64 22.44
C ASN A 667 13.36 -20.51 21.48
N ARG A 668 12.75 -19.33 21.38
CA ARG A 668 11.66 -19.06 20.43
C ARG A 668 12.13 -18.95 18.98
N LEU A 669 13.37 -18.52 18.74
CA LEU A 669 14.00 -18.57 17.43
C LEU A 669 14.26 -20.03 17.05
N ASP A 670 14.87 -20.81 17.94
CA ASP A 670 15.10 -22.25 17.77
C ASP A 670 13.78 -22.99 17.51
N ASP A 671 12.72 -22.73 18.28
CA ASP A 671 11.37 -23.30 18.05
C ASP A 671 10.84 -22.91 16.65
N MET A 672 11.03 -21.66 16.21
CA MET A 672 10.62 -21.22 14.88
C MET A 672 11.42 -21.91 13.77
N GLU A 673 12.74 -22.02 13.91
CA GLU A 673 13.62 -22.71 12.95
C GLU A 673 13.25 -24.20 12.85
N ASN A 674 12.98 -24.87 13.98
CA ASN A 674 12.46 -26.25 13.99
C ASN A 674 11.12 -26.36 13.25
N THR A 675 10.15 -25.45 13.49
CA THR A 675 8.89 -25.48 12.73
C THR A 675 9.07 -25.16 11.25
N GLN A 676 10.08 -24.36 10.87
CA GLN A 676 10.42 -24.09 9.48
C GLN A 676 11.02 -25.34 8.81
N GLU A 677 11.87 -26.11 9.49
CA GLU A 677 12.35 -27.40 8.99
C GLU A 677 11.20 -28.43 8.86
N GLU A 678 10.30 -28.54 9.84
CA GLU A 678 9.11 -29.40 9.73
C GLU A 678 8.21 -29.02 8.54
N LEU A 679 7.99 -27.73 8.31
CA LEU A 679 7.22 -27.23 7.18
C LEU A 679 7.92 -27.50 5.84
N LEU A 680 9.25 -27.32 5.75
CA LEU A 680 10.02 -27.65 4.54
C LEU A 680 9.99 -29.15 4.22
N LEU A 681 10.13 -30.02 5.23
CA LEU A 681 9.96 -31.46 5.08
C LEU A 681 8.54 -31.82 4.60
N LYS A 682 7.52 -31.10 5.08
CA LYS A 682 6.13 -31.33 4.70
C LYS A 682 5.78 -30.83 3.30
N ILE A 683 6.37 -29.71 2.87
CA ILE A 683 6.31 -29.24 1.47
C ILE A 683 6.98 -30.27 0.56
N SER A 684 8.20 -30.71 0.89
CA SER A 684 8.91 -31.75 0.12
C SER A 684 8.12 -33.07 0.01
N HIS A 685 7.40 -33.46 1.06
CA HIS A 685 6.53 -34.64 1.03
C HIS A 685 5.30 -34.44 0.12
N LEU A 686 4.66 -33.26 0.17
CA LEU A 686 3.53 -32.91 -0.71
C LEU A 686 3.96 -32.79 -2.18
N ASP A 687 5.16 -32.27 -2.45
CA ASP A 687 5.73 -32.22 -3.81
C ASP A 687 6.01 -33.63 -4.35
N ALA A 688 6.53 -34.54 -3.52
CA ALA A 688 6.69 -35.94 -3.88
C ALA A 688 5.36 -36.64 -4.15
N GLU A 689 4.33 -36.37 -3.33
CA GLU A 689 2.98 -36.92 -3.53
C GLU A 689 2.32 -36.33 -4.81
N ASN A 690 2.51 -35.04 -5.08
CA ASN A 690 2.05 -34.38 -6.30
C ASN A 690 2.78 -34.91 -7.55
N ALA A 691 4.08 -35.17 -7.48
CA ALA A 691 4.83 -35.83 -8.55
C ALA A 691 4.32 -37.26 -8.79
N GLN A 692 4.00 -38.02 -7.74
CA GLN A 692 3.41 -39.35 -7.85
C GLN A 692 1.99 -39.31 -8.46
N LYS A 693 1.15 -38.35 -8.06
CA LYS A 693 -0.17 -38.10 -8.66
C LYS A 693 -0.05 -37.70 -10.13
N GLY A 694 0.89 -36.82 -10.47
CA GLY A 694 1.19 -36.41 -11.84
C GLY A 694 1.65 -37.58 -12.72
N ALA A 695 2.51 -38.46 -12.20
CA ALA A 695 2.90 -39.70 -12.87
C ALA A 695 1.69 -40.63 -13.09
N LYS A 696 0.81 -40.78 -12.10
CA LYS A 696 -0.41 -41.60 -12.25
C LYS A 696 -1.42 -41.00 -13.24
N ILE A 697 -1.54 -39.67 -13.30
CA ILE A 697 -2.34 -38.95 -14.32
C ILE A 697 -1.74 -39.17 -15.71
N SER A 698 -0.41 -39.17 -15.86
CA SER A 698 0.26 -39.47 -17.12
C SER A 698 0.03 -40.92 -17.57
N GLU A 699 0.13 -41.87 -16.65
CA GLU A 699 -0.17 -43.29 -16.89
C GLU A 699 -1.64 -43.50 -17.32
N LEU A 700 -2.59 -42.86 -16.63
CA LEU A 700 -4.01 -42.91 -16.99
C LEU A 700 -4.30 -42.24 -18.34
N LYS A 701 -3.64 -41.12 -18.67
CA LYS A 701 -3.73 -40.51 -20.02
C LYS A 701 -3.18 -41.43 -21.10
N ALA A 702 -2.08 -42.15 -20.84
CA ALA A 702 -1.54 -43.14 -21.77
C ALA A 702 -2.50 -44.34 -21.95
N GLN A 703 -3.15 -44.80 -20.87
CA GLN A 703 -4.18 -45.86 -20.93
C GLN A 703 -5.42 -45.39 -21.71
N VAL A 704 -5.91 -44.16 -21.49
CA VAL A 704 -7.01 -43.57 -22.27
C VAL A 704 -6.63 -43.50 -23.75
N SER A 705 -5.44 -43.02 -24.10
CA SER A 705 -4.98 -42.99 -25.48
C SER A 705 -4.84 -44.39 -26.10
N SER A 706 -4.41 -45.40 -25.34
CA SER A 706 -4.42 -46.81 -25.79
C SER A 706 -5.84 -47.29 -26.09
N LEU A 707 -6.79 -47.04 -25.19
CA LEU A 707 -8.20 -47.41 -25.36
C LEU A 707 -8.90 -46.62 -26.48
N GLU A 708 -8.50 -45.38 -26.74
CA GLU A 708 -8.97 -44.59 -27.89
C GLU A 708 -8.43 -45.14 -29.21
N ASN A 709 -7.17 -45.58 -29.25
CA ASN A 709 -6.58 -46.27 -30.40
C ASN A 709 -7.22 -47.65 -30.61
N GLU A 710 -7.45 -48.44 -29.56
CA GLU A 710 -8.17 -49.71 -29.63
C GLU A 710 -9.63 -49.52 -30.09
N LYS A 711 -10.32 -48.50 -29.60
CA LYS A 711 -11.65 -48.09 -30.07
C LYS A 711 -11.63 -47.62 -31.53
N SER A 712 -10.56 -46.98 -31.99
CA SER A 712 -10.36 -46.62 -33.40
C SER A 712 -10.21 -47.88 -34.27
N ASN A 713 -9.38 -48.83 -33.83
CA ASN A 713 -9.15 -50.10 -34.51
C ASN A 713 -10.42 -50.98 -34.55
N LEU A 714 -11.15 -51.09 -33.44
CA LEU A 714 -12.44 -51.80 -33.37
C LEU A 714 -13.52 -51.12 -34.23
N ASN A 715 -13.51 -49.79 -34.34
CA ASN A 715 -14.37 -49.08 -35.30
C ASN A 715 -13.94 -49.34 -36.75
N PHE A 716 -12.65 -49.53 -37.01
CA PHE A 716 -12.14 -49.91 -38.34
C PHE A 716 -12.57 -51.34 -38.70
N GLU A 717 -12.40 -52.32 -37.79
CA GLU A 717 -12.92 -53.69 -37.98
C GLU A 717 -14.44 -53.71 -38.14
N LEU A 718 -15.20 -52.90 -37.38
CA LEU A 718 -16.65 -52.74 -37.57
C LEU A 718 -17.04 -52.08 -38.89
N MET A 719 -16.17 -51.24 -39.46
CA MET A 719 -16.36 -50.63 -40.77
C MET A 719 -16.04 -51.64 -41.89
N GLU A 720 -14.97 -52.42 -41.73
CA GLU A 720 -14.53 -53.48 -42.64
C GLU A 720 -15.57 -54.61 -42.71
N LEU A 721 -16.06 -55.09 -41.55
CA LEU A 721 -17.19 -56.04 -41.45
C LEU A 721 -18.50 -55.49 -42.05
N LYS A 722 -18.74 -54.17 -41.99
CA LYS A 722 -19.89 -53.54 -42.67
C LYS A 722 -19.73 -53.48 -44.19
N VAL A 723 -18.49 -53.40 -44.70
CA VAL A 723 -18.19 -53.41 -46.14
C VAL A 723 -18.21 -54.84 -46.70
N GLU A 724 -17.69 -55.83 -45.97
CA GLU A 724 -17.85 -57.25 -46.31
C GLU A 724 -19.31 -57.74 -46.20
N GLY A 725 -20.15 -57.06 -45.41
CA GLY A 725 -21.59 -57.29 -45.28
C GLY A 725 -22.45 -57.04 -46.54
N THR A 726 -21.84 -56.85 -47.71
CA THR A 726 -22.49 -56.51 -49.00
C THR A 726 -23.18 -57.71 -49.69
N LYS A 727 -24.00 -58.46 -48.94
CA LYS A 727 -24.87 -59.55 -49.43
C LYS A 727 -26.31 -59.47 -48.91
N THR A 728 -26.85 -58.26 -48.78
CA THR A 728 -28.13 -57.96 -48.11
C THR A 728 -29.41 -57.76 -48.96
N PRO A 729 -29.52 -58.12 -50.26
CA PRO A 729 -30.81 -57.96 -50.99
C PRO A 729 -31.89 -58.96 -50.54
N GLN A 730 -31.55 -59.92 -49.67
CA GLN A 730 -32.51 -60.90 -49.13
C GLN A 730 -33.27 -60.35 -47.91
N ILE A 731 -32.59 -59.67 -46.99
CA ILE A 731 -33.19 -59.18 -45.74
C ILE A 731 -34.22 -58.07 -46.02
N GLU A 732 -33.94 -57.15 -46.94
CA GLU A 732 -34.93 -56.13 -47.34
C GLU A 732 -36.18 -56.75 -47.97
N GLN A 733 -36.02 -57.83 -48.75
CA GLN A 733 -37.15 -58.55 -49.35
C GLN A 733 -37.95 -59.37 -48.33
N GLU A 734 -37.34 -59.80 -47.23
CA GLU A 734 -38.04 -60.44 -46.11
C GLU A 734 -38.74 -59.41 -45.22
N ILE A 735 -38.11 -58.28 -44.91
CA ILE A 735 -38.75 -57.15 -44.20
C ILE A 735 -40.00 -56.68 -44.96
N ALA A 736 -39.93 -56.55 -46.30
CA ALA A 736 -41.09 -56.19 -47.11
C ALA A 736 -42.22 -57.25 -47.06
N LYS A 737 -41.89 -58.54 -46.99
CA LYS A 737 -42.88 -59.62 -46.82
C LYS A 737 -43.53 -59.56 -45.44
N TYR A 738 -42.73 -59.50 -44.37
CA TYR A 738 -43.25 -59.43 -43.00
C TYR A 738 -44.03 -58.15 -42.73
N GLN A 739 -43.70 -57.02 -43.36
CA GLN A 739 -44.52 -55.80 -43.29
C GLN A 739 -45.89 -55.98 -43.98
N ALA A 740 -45.94 -56.62 -45.15
CA ALA A 740 -47.19 -56.95 -45.83
C ALA A 740 -48.03 -57.96 -45.02
N GLU A 741 -47.39 -58.95 -44.40
CA GLU A 741 -48.01 -59.94 -43.53
C GLU A 741 -48.55 -59.31 -42.24
N ILE A 742 -47.82 -58.38 -41.63
CA ILE A 742 -48.28 -57.57 -40.48
C ILE A 742 -49.46 -56.66 -40.86
N SER A 743 -49.50 -56.07 -42.06
CA SER A 743 -50.70 -55.33 -42.50
C SER A 743 -51.90 -56.25 -42.65
N LYS A 744 -51.71 -57.46 -43.20
CA LYS A 744 -52.79 -58.43 -43.38
C LYS A 744 -53.31 -58.97 -42.05
N LEU A 745 -52.42 -59.38 -41.15
CA LEU A 745 -52.74 -59.78 -39.77
C LEU A 745 -53.39 -58.64 -38.96
N ARG A 746 -53.19 -57.37 -39.33
CA ARG A 746 -53.93 -56.23 -38.76
C ARG A 746 -55.34 -56.10 -39.32
N GLU A 747 -55.54 -56.25 -40.63
CA GLU A 747 -56.89 -56.30 -41.22
C GLU A 747 -57.68 -57.51 -40.70
N ASP A 748 -57.05 -58.68 -40.61
CA ASP A 748 -57.63 -59.89 -40.04
C ASP A 748 -57.95 -59.71 -38.53
N ASN A 749 -57.14 -58.97 -37.76
CA ASN A 749 -57.45 -58.59 -36.37
C ASN A 749 -58.62 -57.58 -36.27
N GLU A 750 -58.78 -56.69 -37.25
CA GLU A 750 -59.86 -55.71 -37.29
C GLU A 750 -61.19 -56.38 -37.67
N ALA A 751 -61.15 -57.35 -38.58
CA ALA A 751 -62.25 -58.25 -38.86
C ALA A 751 -62.61 -59.13 -37.65
N ALA A 752 -61.64 -59.81 -37.05
CA ALA A 752 -61.84 -60.64 -35.86
C ALA A 752 -62.35 -59.83 -34.66
N LYS A 753 -61.93 -58.55 -34.49
CA LYS A 753 -62.53 -57.67 -33.47
C LYS A 753 -63.99 -57.35 -33.72
N LYS A 754 -64.40 -57.13 -34.98
CA LYS A 754 -65.81 -56.91 -35.34
C LYS A 754 -66.64 -58.17 -35.17
N GLU A 755 -66.07 -59.34 -35.46
CA GLU A 755 -66.70 -60.64 -35.24
C GLU A 755 -66.82 -60.96 -33.75
N ILE A 756 -65.79 -60.71 -32.94
CA ILE A 756 -65.85 -60.76 -31.46
C ILE A 756 -66.89 -59.77 -30.92
N GLN A 757 -66.97 -58.55 -31.44
CA GLN A 757 -67.96 -57.58 -31.01
C GLN A 757 -69.40 -58.03 -31.34
N HIS A 758 -69.63 -58.61 -32.52
CA HIS A 758 -70.91 -59.23 -32.88
C HIS A 758 -71.24 -60.45 -31.98
N LEU A 759 -70.24 -61.29 -31.68
CA LEU A 759 -70.39 -62.42 -30.76
C LEU A 759 -70.64 -61.97 -29.32
N MET A 760 -70.10 -60.83 -28.87
CA MET A 760 -70.43 -60.21 -27.58
C MET A 760 -71.86 -59.66 -27.56
N GLU A 761 -72.34 -59.04 -28.65
CA GLU A 761 -73.74 -58.61 -28.75
C GLU A 761 -74.71 -59.82 -28.78
N GLU A 762 -74.33 -60.93 -29.42
CA GLU A 762 -75.08 -62.19 -29.33
C GLU A 762 -74.97 -62.87 -27.95
N ALA A 763 -73.84 -62.77 -27.26
CA ALA A 763 -73.67 -63.26 -25.89
C ALA A 763 -74.57 -62.47 -24.93
N GLU A 764 -74.55 -61.14 -24.95
CA GLU A 764 -75.49 -60.31 -24.20
C GLU A 764 -76.97 -60.63 -24.52
N ARG A 765 -77.26 -60.98 -25.77
CA ARG A 765 -78.61 -61.38 -26.19
C ARG A 765 -78.99 -62.76 -25.65
N LYS A 766 -78.04 -63.71 -25.57
CA LYS A 766 -78.22 -65.03 -24.94
C LYS A 766 -78.27 -64.95 -23.41
N ASP A 767 -77.50 -64.09 -22.76
CA ASP A 767 -77.58 -63.85 -21.31
C ASP A 767 -78.94 -63.29 -20.90
N LYS A 768 -79.52 -62.41 -21.71
CA LYS A 768 -80.91 -61.93 -21.51
C LYS A 768 -81.93 -63.07 -21.64
N GLN A 769 -81.70 -64.06 -22.51
CA GLN A 769 -82.52 -65.28 -22.59
C GLN A 769 -82.22 -66.28 -21.44
N PHE A 770 -80.99 -66.33 -20.92
CA PHE A 770 -80.64 -67.09 -19.72
C PHE A 770 -81.28 -66.49 -18.45
N GLY A 771 -81.46 -65.18 -18.39
CA GLY A 771 -82.25 -64.50 -17.36
C GLY A 771 -83.72 -64.96 -17.33
N GLU A 772 -84.31 -65.23 -18.49
CA GLU A 772 -85.66 -65.81 -18.59
C GLU A 772 -85.67 -67.29 -18.20
N MET A 773 -84.65 -68.08 -18.61
CA MET A 773 -84.44 -69.46 -18.14
C MET A 773 -84.24 -69.57 -16.62
N SER A 774 -83.70 -68.53 -15.96
CA SER A 774 -83.48 -68.52 -14.51
C SER A 774 -84.79 -68.72 -13.71
N HIS A 775 -85.94 -68.32 -14.26
CA HIS A 775 -87.23 -68.60 -13.62
C HIS A 775 -87.61 -70.10 -13.61
N ALA A 776 -87.05 -70.92 -14.50
CA ALA A 776 -87.26 -72.37 -14.50
C ALA A 776 -86.43 -73.10 -13.42
N ALA A 777 -85.32 -72.52 -12.94
CA ALA A 777 -84.53 -73.09 -11.84
C ALA A 777 -85.37 -73.22 -10.54
N GLY A 778 -86.33 -72.31 -10.33
CA GLY A 778 -87.26 -72.35 -9.21
C GLY A 778 -88.26 -73.52 -9.23
N ASP A 779 -88.38 -74.25 -10.35
CA ASP A 779 -89.14 -75.50 -10.43
C ASP A 779 -88.24 -76.75 -10.32
N VAL A 780 -86.94 -76.62 -10.65
CA VAL A 780 -85.95 -77.68 -10.41
C VAL A 780 -85.76 -77.94 -8.91
N GLU A 781 -85.73 -76.90 -8.06
CA GLU A 781 -85.61 -77.09 -6.61
C GLU A 781 -86.82 -77.85 -6.02
N LYS A 782 -88.04 -77.58 -6.53
CA LYS A 782 -89.26 -78.31 -6.12
C LYS A 782 -89.24 -79.78 -6.57
N LEU A 783 -88.73 -80.05 -7.77
CA LEU A 783 -88.50 -81.41 -8.27
C LEU A 783 -87.41 -82.12 -7.47
N ARG A 784 -86.43 -81.40 -6.94
CA ARG A 784 -85.38 -81.91 -6.07
C ARG A 784 -85.91 -82.29 -4.68
N GLU A 785 -86.75 -81.44 -4.06
CA GLU A 785 -87.46 -81.78 -2.82
C GLU A 785 -88.35 -83.02 -3.00
N ALA A 786 -89.03 -83.15 -4.14
CA ALA A 786 -89.82 -84.33 -4.50
C ALA A 786 -88.94 -85.58 -4.72
N MET A 787 -87.78 -85.44 -5.35
CA MET A 787 -86.79 -86.51 -5.52
C MET A 787 -86.22 -86.99 -4.18
N ASP A 788 -85.95 -86.08 -3.24
CA ASP A 788 -85.53 -86.43 -1.88
C ASP A 788 -86.68 -87.10 -1.10
N GLY A 789 -87.94 -86.68 -1.32
CA GLY A 789 -89.13 -87.37 -0.84
C GLY A 789 -89.18 -88.83 -1.31
N LEU A 790 -89.17 -89.04 -2.62
CA LEU A 790 -89.15 -90.37 -3.25
C LEU A 790 -87.90 -91.19 -2.86
N THR A 791 -86.77 -90.55 -2.56
CA THR A 791 -85.57 -91.24 -2.09
C THR A 791 -85.71 -91.71 -0.63
N ARG A 792 -86.42 -90.96 0.22
CA ARG A 792 -86.81 -91.45 1.57
C ARG A 792 -87.80 -92.61 1.47
N GLU A 793 -88.86 -92.49 0.67
CA GLU A 793 -89.83 -93.57 0.44
C GLU A 793 -89.16 -94.83 -0.14
N LYS A 794 -88.24 -94.67 -1.10
CA LYS A 794 -87.40 -95.76 -1.63
C LYS A 794 -86.55 -96.42 -0.55
N ASN A 795 -85.95 -95.65 0.36
CA ASN A 795 -85.14 -96.19 1.46
C ASN A 795 -85.99 -96.87 2.54
N GLU A 796 -87.21 -96.38 2.79
CA GLU A 796 -88.19 -97.06 3.65
C GLU A 796 -88.70 -98.37 3.02
N LEU A 797 -88.96 -98.38 1.71
CA LEU A 797 -89.27 -99.60 0.94
C LEU A 797 -88.10 -100.58 0.92
N ILE A 798 -86.85 -100.11 0.77
CA ILE A 798 -85.66 -100.96 0.87
C ILE A 798 -85.56 -101.56 2.28
N ASN A 799 -85.74 -100.77 3.35
CA ASN A 799 -85.76 -101.28 4.71
C ASN A 799 -86.89 -102.31 4.93
N LEU A 800 -88.10 -102.06 4.40
CA LEU A 800 -89.22 -103.00 4.47
C LEU A 800 -88.92 -104.30 3.70
N VAL A 801 -88.27 -104.22 2.52
CA VAL A 801 -87.80 -105.37 1.74
C VAL A 801 -86.68 -106.12 2.46
N THR A 802 -85.75 -105.44 3.13
CA THR A 802 -84.70 -106.08 3.95
C THR A 802 -85.29 -106.77 5.18
N VAL A 803 -86.29 -106.19 5.83
CA VAL A 803 -87.06 -106.86 6.91
C VAL A 803 -87.80 -108.08 6.35
N LYS A 804 -88.50 -107.96 5.22
CA LYS A 804 -89.19 -109.10 4.57
C LYS A 804 -88.23 -110.16 4.04
N HIS A 805 -87.01 -109.80 3.66
CA HIS A 805 -85.95 -110.75 3.31
C HIS A 805 -85.47 -111.50 4.56
N ASN A 806 -85.22 -110.81 5.67
CA ASN A 806 -84.86 -111.45 6.94
C ASN A 806 -85.98 -112.35 7.49
N GLU A 807 -87.25 -111.95 7.37
CA GLU A 807 -88.40 -112.84 7.63
C GLU A 807 -88.39 -114.05 6.68
N SER A 808 -88.14 -113.86 5.38
CA SER A 808 -88.07 -114.94 4.39
C SER A 808 -86.93 -115.93 4.66
N VAL A 809 -85.80 -115.45 5.17
CA VAL A 809 -84.66 -116.27 5.62
C VAL A 809 -85.04 -117.06 6.90
N GLN A 810 -85.80 -116.46 7.82
CA GLN A 810 -86.34 -117.20 8.97
C GLN A 810 -87.38 -118.26 8.55
N TYR A 811 -88.25 -117.97 7.58
CA TYR A 811 -89.14 -118.98 7.00
C TYR A 811 -88.35 -120.11 6.30
N HIS A 812 -87.24 -119.82 5.62
CA HIS A 812 -86.37 -120.86 5.04
C HIS A 812 -85.70 -121.72 6.12
N ALA A 813 -85.25 -121.12 7.23
CA ALA A 813 -84.71 -121.86 8.37
C ALA A 813 -85.73 -122.80 9.01
N GLU A 814 -86.97 -122.34 9.24
CA GLU A 814 -88.03 -123.20 9.81
C GLU A 814 -88.54 -124.24 8.80
N ILE A 815 -88.55 -123.95 7.48
CA ILE A 815 -88.85 -124.94 6.43
C ILE A 815 -87.78 -126.05 6.40
N GLN A 816 -86.50 -125.72 6.56
CA GLN A 816 -85.45 -126.74 6.70
C GLN A 816 -85.62 -127.57 7.99
N ARG A 817 -85.95 -126.92 9.11
CA ARG A 817 -86.24 -127.58 10.40
C ARG A 817 -87.43 -128.55 10.31
N LEU A 818 -88.51 -128.13 9.66
CA LEU A 818 -89.71 -128.94 9.41
C LEU A 818 -89.45 -130.08 8.42
N SER A 819 -88.64 -129.83 7.38
CA SER A 819 -88.22 -130.87 6.43
C SER A 819 -87.37 -131.95 7.10
N GLN A 820 -86.49 -131.56 8.03
CA GLN A 820 -85.66 -132.50 8.79
C GLN A 820 -86.51 -133.35 9.77
N LEU A 821 -87.57 -132.78 10.35
CA LEU A 821 -88.57 -133.52 11.13
C LEU A 821 -89.40 -134.49 10.26
N LEU A 822 -89.83 -134.07 9.07
CA LEU A 822 -90.56 -134.93 8.13
C LEU A 822 -89.72 -136.15 7.71
N GLN A 823 -88.41 -135.96 7.53
CA GLN A 823 -87.47 -137.03 7.21
C GLN A 823 -87.18 -137.97 8.39
N GLN A 824 -87.53 -137.57 9.63
CA GLN A 824 -87.33 -138.35 10.85
C GLN A 824 -88.54 -139.25 11.19
N GLU A 825 -89.76 -138.85 10.84
CA GLU A 825 -90.97 -139.68 10.98
C GLU A 825 -91.05 -140.80 9.92
N MET A 826 -90.51 -140.58 8.71
CA MET A 826 -90.44 -141.57 7.62
C MET A 826 -89.61 -142.84 7.94
N ALA A 827 -88.97 -142.91 9.11
CA ALA A 827 -88.01 -143.95 9.48
C ALA A 827 -88.57 -145.12 10.33
N LYS A 828 -89.89 -145.25 10.52
CA LYS A 828 -90.49 -146.27 11.42
C LYS A 828 -91.75 -146.98 10.86
N THR A 829 -91.55 -148.05 10.08
CA THR A 829 -92.37 -149.31 9.92
C THR A 829 -92.23 -149.88 8.49
N CYS A 830 -92.52 -151.15 8.17
CA CYS A 830 -92.22 -152.46 8.80
C CYS A 830 -92.42 -153.57 7.70
N PRO A 831 -91.69 -154.71 7.66
CA PRO A 831 -91.52 -155.48 6.41
C PRO A 831 -92.26 -156.83 6.28
N LYS A 832 -92.48 -157.27 5.01
CA LYS A 832 -92.70 -158.64 4.44
C LYS A 832 -93.20 -158.49 2.98
N CYS A 833 -93.11 -159.42 2.02
CA CYS A 833 -92.22 -160.55 1.65
C CYS A 833 -92.59 -161.00 0.20
N PRO A 834 -91.83 -161.86 -0.51
CA PRO A 834 -91.93 -162.03 -1.98
C PRO A 834 -92.51 -163.37 -2.52
N GLU A 835 -92.48 -163.49 -3.86
CA GLU A 835 -92.67 -164.69 -4.73
C GLU A 835 -94.07 -165.35 -4.89
N MET A 836 -94.75 -165.03 -6.01
CA MET A 836 -95.19 -166.02 -7.04
C MET A 836 -95.87 -165.35 -8.25
N GLU A 837 -95.17 -165.20 -9.38
CA GLU A 837 -95.70 -165.46 -10.76
C GLU A 837 -94.56 -165.34 -11.79
N LYS A 838 -93.65 -166.31 -11.75
CA LYS A 838 -92.36 -166.32 -12.47
C LYS A 838 -92.48 -166.84 -13.92
N THR A 839 -93.66 -166.70 -14.53
CA THR A 839 -94.12 -167.51 -15.69
C THR A 839 -94.84 -166.70 -16.77
N LEU A 840 -94.52 -165.41 -16.91
CA LEU A 840 -94.98 -164.55 -18.01
C LEU A 840 -93.82 -163.76 -18.67
N GLN A 841 -92.58 -164.18 -18.41
CA GLN A 841 -91.37 -163.39 -18.69
C GLN A 841 -90.67 -163.74 -20.03
N ASP A 842 -90.94 -164.91 -20.61
CA ASP A 842 -90.07 -165.50 -21.65
C ASP A 842 -90.41 -165.12 -23.11
N TYR A 843 -91.61 -164.59 -23.39
CA TYR A 843 -92.09 -164.43 -24.79
C TYR A 843 -92.14 -162.99 -25.34
N GLN A 844 -91.84 -161.97 -24.53
CA GLN A 844 -91.82 -160.56 -24.99
C GLN A 844 -90.45 -159.88 -24.87
N ALA A 845 -89.51 -160.47 -24.13
CA ALA A 845 -88.19 -159.89 -23.84
C ALA A 845 -87.27 -159.71 -25.09
N THR A 846 -87.54 -160.41 -26.19
CA THR A 846 -86.72 -160.36 -27.41
C THR A 846 -87.03 -159.20 -28.35
N ARG A 847 -88.19 -158.52 -28.22
CA ARG A 847 -88.60 -157.47 -29.19
C ARG A 847 -88.16 -156.05 -28.82
N LEU A 848 -87.89 -155.76 -27.54
CA LEU A 848 -87.43 -154.43 -27.10
C LEU A 848 -85.93 -154.18 -27.36
N ARG A 849 -85.11 -155.23 -27.41
CA ARG A 849 -83.65 -155.13 -27.30
C ARG A 849 -82.89 -154.65 -28.53
N MET A 850 -83.57 -154.39 -29.66
CA MET A 850 -82.94 -153.87 -30.88
C MET A 850 -83.12 -152.36 -31.07
N ALA A 851 -84.07 -151.72 -30.38
CA ALA A 851 -84.38 -150.29 -30.57
C ALA A 851 -83.54 -149.33 -29.69
N GLU A 852 -82.80 -149.88 -28.71
CA GLU A 852 -82.00 -149.09 -27.76
C GLU A 852 -80.52 -148.98 -28.16
N LEU A 853 -80.03 -149.85 -29.04
CA LEU A 853 -78.63 -149.89 -29.48
C LEU A 853 -78.26 -148.80 -30.50
N GLU A 854 -79.22 -148.22 -31.21
CA GLU A 854 -78.97 -147.14 -32.18
C GLU A 854 -78.72 -145.77 -31.53
N LYS A 855 -79.00 -145.58 -30.24
CA LYS A 855 -78.96 -144.25 -29.57
C LYS A 855 -77.71 -143.95 -28.75
N LEU A 856 -76.78 -144.90 -28.62
CA LEU A 856 -75.51 -144.67 -27.93
C LEU A 856 -74.48 -143.83 -28.73
N PRO A 857 -74.38 -143.91 -30.07
CA PRO A 857 -73.44 -143.06 -30.84
C PRO A 857 -73.69 -141.57 -30.64
N ASP A 858 -74.92 -141.11 -30.84
CA ASP A 858 -75.30 -139.69 -30.77
C ASP A 858 -75.00 -139.06 -29.40
N GLN A 859 -75.21 -139.81 -28.32
CA GLN A 859 -74.89 -139.34 -26.97
C GLN A 859 -73.38 -139.24 -26.73
N ILE A 860 -72.59 -140.17 -27.28
CA ILE A 860 -71.13 -140.12 -27.20
C ILE A 860 -70.59 -138.94 -28.01
N ASP A 861 -71.12 -138.67 -29.21
CA ASP A 861 -70.65 -137.58 -30.05
C ASP A 861 -71.09 -136.19 -29.53
N CYS A 862 -72.31 -136.06 -29.01
CA CYS A 862 -72.74 -134.83 -28.32
C CYS A 862 -71.95 -134.57 -27.02
N LEU A 863 -71.44 -135.61 -26.35
CA LEU A 863 -70.52 -135.45 -25.21
C LEU A 863 -69.09 -135.07 -25.66
N LYS A 864 -68.59 -135.60 -26.79
CA LYS A 864 -67.34 -135.13 -27.40
C LYS A 864 -67.42 -133.65 -27.79
N GLU A 865 -68.52 -133.24 -28.43
CA GLU A 865 -68.75 -131.85 -28.85
C GLU A 865 -68.81 -130.89 -27.66
N LYS A 866 -69.47 -131.27 -26.56
CA LYS A 866 -69.42 -130.51 -25.30
C LYS A 866 -68.02 -130.46 -24.70
N SER A 867 -67.25 -131.56 -24.81
CA SER A 867 -65.85 -131.58 -24.38
C SER A 867 -64.95 -130.66 -25.22
N THR A 868 -65.14 -130.60 -26.55
CA THR A 868 -64.35 -129.72 -27.42
C THR A 868 -64.72 -128.25 -27.24
N LEU A 869 -66.01 -127.92 -27.08
CA LEU A 869 -66.46 -126.58 -26.72
C LEU A 869 -65.89 -126.13 -25.37
N LEU A 870 -65.86 -127.01 -24.36
CA LEU A 870 -65.26 -126.70 -23.06
C LEU A 870 -63.74 -126.48 -23.16
N THR A 871 -63.02 -127.28 -23.96
CA THR A 871 -61.58 -127.04 -24.17
C THR A 871 -61.30 -125.76 -24.96
N ASN A 872 -62.17 -125.38 -25.90
CA ASN A 872 -62.04 -124.14 -26.65
C ASN A 872 -62.28 -122.92 -25.75
N SER A 873 -63.37 -122.93 -24.98
CA SER A 873 -63.66 -121.88 -23.99
C SER A 873 -62.56 -121.74 -22.93
N LEU A 874 -62.02 -122.86 -22.43
CA LEU A 874 -60.87 -122.84 -21.51
C LEU A 874 -59.59 -122.30 -22.18
N LEU A 875 -59.38 -122.57 -23.47
CA LEU A 875 -58.26 -122.02 -24.24
C LEU A 875 -58.42 -120.52 -24.48
N GLU A 876 -59.63 -120.05 -24.78
CA GLU A 876 -59.97 -118.62 -24.91
C GLU A 876 -59.75 -117.88 -23.59
N GLU A 877 -60.22 -118.41 -22.45
CA GLU A 877 -59.94 -117.82 -21.13
C GLU A 877 -58.43 -117.85 -20.81
N GLN A 878 -57.70 -118.90 -21.19
CA GLN A 878 -56.24 -118.92 -21.06
C GLN A 878 -55.54 -117.90 -21.97
N GLN A 879 -56.13 -117.55 -23.13
CA GLN A 879 -55.62 -116.49 -24.01
C GLN A 879 -55.93 -115.09 -23.42
N LYS A 880 -57.18 -114.85 -22.97
CA LYS A 880 -57.57 -113.61 -22.28
C LYS A 880 -56.70 -113.36 -21.04
N ALA A 881 -56.49 -114.38 -20.21
CA ALA A 881 -55.59 -114.29 -19.06
C ALA A 881 -54.15 -113.93 -19.44
N LYS A 882 -53.62 -114.44 -20.56
CA LYS A 882 -52.29 -114.06 -21.08
C LYS A 882 -52.24 -112.63 -21.61
N VAL A 883 -53.33 -112.12 -22.20
CA VAL A 883 -53.44 -110.72 -22.64
C VAL A 883 -53.50 -109.78 -21.43
N LEU A 884 -54.40 -110.04 -20.47
CA LEU A 884 -54.50 -109.30 -19.21
C LEU A 884 -53.18 -109.29 -18.39
N ILE A 885 -52.37 -110.34 -18.50
CA ILE A 885 -51.03 -110.39 -17.88
C ILE A 885 -50.02 -109.49 -18.62
N ARG A 886 -50.12 -109.32 -19.94
CA ARG A 886 -49.29 -108.35 -20.69
C ARG A 886 -49.71 -106.92 -20.41
N GLU A 887 -51.00 -106.61 -20.53
CA GLU A 887 -51.54 -105.27 -20.26
C GLU A 887 -51.19 -104.82 -18.82
N LYS A 888 -51.30 -105.73 -17.85
CA LYS A 888 -50.89 -105.49 -16.45
C LYS A 888 -49.37 -105.35 -16.26
N GLN A 889 -48.55 -105.82 -17.20
CA GLN A 889 -47.10 -105.62 -17.17
C GLN A 889 -46.72 -104.31 -17.88
N GLU A 890 -47.31 -104.03 -19.03
CA GLU A 890 -47.18 -102.77 -19.77
C GLU A 890 -47.56 -101.58 -18.86
N LEU A 891 -48.73 -101.61 -18.21
CA LEU A 891 -49.16 -100.60 -17.23
C LEU A 891 -48.23 -100.48 -15.99
N ARG A 892 -47.48 -101.53 -15.63
CA ARG A 892 -46.47 -101.44 -14.56
C ARG A 892 -45.20 -100.78 -15.03
N ASP A 893 -44.76 -101.09 -16.24
CA ASP A 893 -43.53 -100.54 -16.81
C ASP A 893 -43.73 -99.07 -17.21
N GLU A 894 -44.93 -98.69 -17.67
CA GLU A 894 -45.38 -97.30 -17.79
C GLU A 894 -45.40 -96.57 -16.44
N ASN A 895 -46.05 -97.13 -15.42
CA ASN A 895 -46.08 -96.52 -14.08
C ASN A 895 -44.67 -96.40 -13.46
N ALA A 896 -43.78 -97.36 -13.73
CA ALA A 896 -42.38 -97.29 -13.32
C ALA A 896 -41.60 -96.20 -14.08
N ASN A 897 -41.94 -95.93 -15.35
CA ASN A 897 -41.37 -94.81 -16.11
C ASN A 897 -41.89 -93.46 -15.60
N LEU A 898 -43.21 -93.31 -15.45
CA LEU A 898 -43.82 -92.12 -14.83
C LEU A 898 -43.26 -91.84 -13.44
N THR A 899 -43.00 -92.88 -12.63
CA THR A 899 -42.33 -92.73 -11.33
C THR A 899 -40.91 -92.18 -11.47
N ARG A 900 -40.12 -92.66 -12.45
CA ARG A 900 -38.75 -92.15 -12.72
C ARG A 900 -38.76 -90.71 -13.23
N ASP A 901 -39.71 -90.36 -14.10
CA ASP A 901 -39.84 -89.00 -14.61
C ASP A 901 -40.32 -88.04 -13.52
N LEU A 902 -41.20 -88.47 -12.61
CA LEU A 902 -41.55 -87.72 -11.40
C LEU A 902 -40.35 -87.54 -10.45
N GLU A 903 -39.53 -88.59 -10.25
CA GLU A 903 -38.31 -88.49 -9.43
C GLU A 903 -37.29 -87.52 -10.06
N ARG A 904 -37.13 -87.56 -11.39
CA ARG A 904 -36.28 -86.66 -12.16
C ARG A 904 -36.78 -85.21 -12.12
N LEU A 905 -38.09 -84.99 -12.25
CA LEU A 905 -38.71 -83.66 -12.16
C LEU A 905 -38.58 -83.09 -10.75
N ARG A 906 -38.73 -83.90 -9.70
CA ARG A 906 -38.43 -83.51 -8.32
C ARG A 906 -36.97 -83.15 -8.13
N GLN A 907 -36.04 -83.96 -8.61
CA GLN A 907 -34.62 -83.68 -8.49
C GLN A 907 -34.22 -82.40 -9.25
N HIS A 908 -34.82 -82.14 -10.42
CA HIS A 908 -34.64 -80.89 -11.15
C HIS A 908 -35.24 -79.69 -10.40
N LEU A 909 -36.43 -79.83 -9.82
CA LEU A 909 -37.07 -78.77 -9.04
C LEU A 909 -36.22 -78.42 -7.81
N VAL A 910 -35.76 -79.42 -7.06
CA VAL A 910 -34.83 -79.24 -5.93
C VAL A 910 -33.53 -78.58 -6.38
N SER A 911 -32.93 -78.99 -7.51
CA SER A 911 -31.74 -78.32 -8.05
C SER A 911 -32.00 -76.84 -8.37
N VAL A 912 -33.17 -76.51 -8.92
CA VAL A 912 -33.56 -75.12 -9.21
C VAL A 912 -33.83 -74.32 -7.93
N GLU A 913 -34.40 -74.94 -6.89
CA GLU A 913 -34.57 -74.32 -5.57
C GLU A 913 -33.22 -74.12 -4.85
N GLU A 914 -32.26 -75.05 -5.00
CA GLU A 914 -30.88 -74.92 -4.51
C GLU A 914 -30.11 -73.82 -5.28
N ASP A 915 -30.24 -73.75 -6.60
CA ASP A 915 -29.67 -72.69 -7.43
C ASP A 915 -30.28 -71.32 -7.12
N GLN A 916 -31.58 -71.23 -6.87
CA GLN A 916 -32.27 -69.98 -6.49
C GLN A 916 -31.92 -69.53 -5.07
N THR A 917 -31.83 -70.45 -4.10
CA THR A 917 -31.46 -70.11 -2.72
C THR A 917 -30.00 -69.72 -2.60
N THR A 918 -29.08 -70.36 -3.34
CA THR A 918 -27.67 -69.92 -3.40
C THR A 918 -27.52 -68.55 -4.06
N GLN A 919 -28.27 -68.27 -5.14
CA GLN A 919 -28.33 -66.92 -5.74
C GLN A 919 -28.90 -65.87 -4.78
N MET A 920 -29.97 -66.20 -4.04
CA MET A 920 -30.54 -65.31 -3.02
C MET A 920 -29.53 -64.99 -1.90
N VAL A 921 -28.80 -65.99 -1.41
CA VAL A 921 -27.77 -65.81 -0.38
C VAL A 921 -26.60 -64.98 -0.89
N GLU A 922 -26.16 -65.17 -2.13
CA GLU A 922 -25.09 -64.36 -2.74
C GLU A 922 -25.53 -62.90 -2.97
N LEU A 923 -26.78 -62.67 -3.40
CA LEU A 923 -27.35 -61.32 -3.51
C LEU A 923 -27.48 -60.65 -2.13
N GLN A 924 -27.89 -61.39 -1.08
CA GLN A 924 -27.89 -60.88 0.29
C GLN A 924 -26.47 -60.54 0.76
N ARG A 925 -25.49 -61.41 0.49
CA ARG A 925 -24.07 -61.19 0.84
C ARG A 925 -23.52 -59.91 0.17
N GLN A 926 -23.89 -59.68 -1.08
CA GLN A 926 -23.55 -58.45 -1.81
C GLN A 926 -24.26 -57.23 -1.22
N ALA A 927 -25.56 -57.32 -0.89
CA ALA A 927 -26.30 -56.24 -0.22
C ALA A 927 -25.71 -55.88 1.15
N GLU A 928 -25.27 -56.87 1.94
CA GLU A 928 -24.56 -56.65 3.20
C GLU A 928 -23.17 -56.02 2.98
N GLU A 929 -22.43 -56.44 1.96
CA GLU A 929 -21.19 -55.76 1.55
C GLU A 929 -21.42 -54.29 1.14
N TYR A 930 -22.43 -54.00 0.33
CA TYR A 930 -22.75 -52.63 -0.08
C TYR A 930 -23.23 -51.79 1.12
N ARG A 931 -24.01 -52.35 2.03
CA ARG A 931 -24.39 -51.70 3.29
C ARG A 931 -23.18 -51.39 4.17
N ASN A 932 -22.24 -52.33 4.30
CA ASN A 932 -21.01 -52.11 5.05
C ASN A 932 -20.14 -51.01 4.40
N LYS A 933 -19.98 -51.04 3.07
CA LYS A 933 -19.29 -49.98 2.31
C LYS A 933 -19.97 -48.61 2.49
N LEU A 934 -21.30 -48.55 2.46
CA LEU A 934 -22.08 -47.33 2.74
C LEU A 934 -21.76 -46.80 4.14
N THR A 935 -21.87 -47.62 5.19
CA THR A 935 -21.61 -47.16 6.57
C THR A 935 -20.15 -46.75 6.82
N LEU A 936 -19.19 -47.28 6.06
CA LEU A 936 -17.80 -46.83 6.10
C LEU A 936 -17.64 -45.45 5.44
N LEU A 937 -18.26 -45.25 4.27
CA LEU A 937 -18.29 -43.95 3.59
C LEU A 937 -19.04 -42.88 4.39
N GLU A 938 -20.15 -43.23 5.06
CA GLU A 938 -20.85 -42.34 6.01
C GLU A 938 -19.95 -41.94 7.18
N GLN A 939 -19.21 -42.89 7.76
CA GLN A 939 -18.25 -42.60 8.83
C GLN A 939 -17.05 -41.76 8.35
N GLU A 940 -16.59 -41.94 7.11
CA GLU A 940 -15.52 -41.14 6.52
C GLU A 940 -16.00 -39.73 6.18
N ALA A 941 -17.21 -39.58 5.63
CA ALA A 941 -17.89 -38.30 5.43
C ALA A 941 -18.15 -37.56 6.76
N GLN A 942 -18.53 -38.27 7.83
CA GLN A 942 -18.67 -37.65 9.15
C GLN A 942 -17.31 -37.24 9.74
N LYS A 943 -16.24 -38.01 9.51
CA LYS A 943 -14.88 -37.64 9.92
C LYS A 943 -14.37 -36.41 9.15
N SER A 944 -14.57 -36.36 7.83
CA SER A 944 -14.16 -35.22 7.00
C SER A 944 -15.01 -33.98 7.28
N SER A 945 -16.32 -34.13 7.51
CA SER A 945 -17.21 -33.07 8.00
C SER A 945 -16.74 -32.52 9.35
N ASN A 946 -16.52 -33.39 10.35
CA ASN A 946 -15.98 -32.97 11.66
C ASN A 946 -14.60 -32.29 11.54
N ALA A 947 -13.73 -32.79 10.66
CA ALA A 947 -12.43 -32.19 10.38
C ALA A 947 -12.57 -30.79 9.75
N TYR A 948 -13.46 -30.64 8.76
CA TYR A 948 -13.79 -29.38 8.12
C TYR A 948 -14.38 -28.37 9.11
N THR A 949 -15.35 -28.77 9.95
CA THR A 949 -15.87 -27.92 11.04
C THR A 949 -14.75 -27.52 12.00
N SER A 950 -13.85 -28.43 12.37
CA SER A 950 -12.70 -28.09 13.23
C SER A 950 -11.72 -27.10 12.56
N ALA A 951 -11.52 -27.22 11.25
CA ALA A 951 -10.66 -26.34 10.46
C ALA A 951 -11.31 -24.96 10.27
N SER A 952 -12.61 -24.92 10.02
CA SER A 952 -13.43 -23.70 9.96
C SER A 952 -13.43 -22.96 11.31
N ILE A 953 -13.60 -23.66 12.44
CA ILE A 953 -13.50 -23.06 13.77
C ILE A 953 -12.10 -22.48 14.01
N ARG A 954 -11.02 -23.22 13.69
CA ARG A 954 -9.65 -22.69 13.82
C ARG A 954 -9.41 -21.49 12.90
N ALA A 955 -9.88 -21.53 11.65
CA ALA A 955 -9.78 -20.42 10.71
C ALA A 955 -10.55 -19.18 11.20
N ASN A 956 -11.73 -19.34 11.78
CA ASN A 956 -12.50 -18.24 12.36
C ASN A 956 -11.80 -17.66 13.60
N GLN A 957 -11.25 -18.50 14.47
CA GLN A 957 -10.43 -18.07 15.61
C GLN A 957 -9.18 -17.30 15.14
N HIS A 958 -8.51 -17.75 14.08
CA HIS A 958 -7.40 -17.01 13.49
C HIS A 958 -7.86 -15.65 12.92
N ALA A 959 -9.00 -15.61 12.20
CA ALA A 959 -9.59 -14.36 11.71
C ALA A 959 -9.97 -13.39 12.84
N GLU A 960 -10.58 -13.87 13.92
CA GLU A 960 -10.88 -13.08 15.13
C GLU A 960 -9.60 -12.52 15.78
N THR A 961 -8.54 -13.33 15.92
CA THR A 961 -7.26 -12.85 16.46
C THR A 961 -6.58 -11.83 15.55
N LEU A 962 -6.66 -11.99 14.23
CA LEU A 962 -6.11 -11.06 13.25
C LEU A 962 -6.93 -9.75 13.23
N GLN A 963 -8.26 -9.81 13.36
CA GLN A 963 -9.13 -8.66 13.49
C GLN A 963 -8.84 -7.87 14.78
N ALA A 964 -8.60 -8.57 15.91
CA ALA A 964 -8.19 -7.94 17.16
C ALA A 964 -6.81 -7.25 17.05
N GLN A 965 -5.85 -7.88 16.38
CA GLN A 965 -4.54 -7.26 16.09
C GLN A 965 -4.68 -6.05 15.17
N TYR A 966 -5.52 -6.13 14.12
CA TYR A 966 -5.81 -5.01 13.23
C TYR A 966 -6.46 -3.83 13.98
N MET A 967 -7.42 -4.10 14.88
CA MET A 967 -8.01 -3.05 15.74
C MET A 967 -6.96 -2.39 16.64
N LEU A 968 -6.07 -3.17 17.27
CA LEU A 968 -4.99 -2.63 18.10
C LEU A 968 -4.00 -1.79 17.28
N LEU A 969 -3.63 -2.24 16.07
CA LEU A 969 -2.78 -1.48 15.16
C LEU A 969 -3.46 -0.20 14.64
N SER A 970 -4.79 -0.23 14.41
CA SER A 970 -5.56 0.97 14.10
C SER A 970 -5.55 1.96 15.26
N GLN A 971 -5.78 1.50 16.49
CA GLN A 971 -5.70 2.37 17.67
C GLN A 971 -4.29 2.96 17.82
N GLN A 972 -3.23 2.16 17.64
CA GLN A 972 -1.85 2.65 17.70
C GLN A 972 -1.55 3.66 16.59
N ARG A 973 -2.04 3.46 15.37
CA ARG A 973 -1.98 4.45 14.27
C ARG A 973 -2.67 5.75 14.68
N ASP A 974 -3.87 5.68 15.25
CA ASP A 974 -4.68 6.85 15.57
C ASP A 974 -4.10 7.62 16.78
N GLU A 975 -3.54 6.92 17.76
CA GLU A 975 -2.74 7.51 18.83
C GLU A 975 -1.44 8.15 18.32
N LEU A 976 -0.73 7.53 17.38
CA LEU A 976 0.48 8.10 16.77
C LEU A 976 0.15 9.31 15.90
N SER A 977 -0.96 9.28 15.17
CA SER A 977 -1.49 10.42 14.40
C SER A 977 -1.86 11.59 15.33
N SER A 978 -2.51 11.32 16.46
CA SER A 978 -2.79 12.33 17.48
C SER A 978 -1.50 12.90 18.12
N LYS A 979 -0.51 12.05 18.40
CA LYS A 979 0.81 12.47 18.92
C LYS A 979 1.61 13.29 17.89
N LEU A 980 1.52 12.96 16.61
CA LEU A 980 2.12 13.70 15.50
C LEU A 980 1.47 15.08 15.34
N SER A 981 0.14 15.13 15.23
CA SER A 981 -0.61 16.39 15.19
C SER A 981 -0.28 17.28 16.39
N ALA A 982 -0.23 16.72 17.61
CA ALA A 982 0.17 17.45 18.82
C ALA A 982 1.66 17.85 18.89
N ALA A 983 2.51 17.33 18.00
CA ALA A 983 3.90 17.76 17.80
C ALA A 983 4.00 18.86 16.74
N GLU A 984 3.30 18.71 15.60
CA GLU A 984 3.13 19.75 14.57
C GLU A 984 2.54 21.04 15.18
N ASP A 985 1.55 20.89 16.07
CA ASP A 985 0.91 21.98 16.82
C ASP A 985 1.87 22.68 17.80
N LYS A 986 2.96 22.02 18.22
CA LYS A 986 4.04 22.61 19.03
C LYS A 986 5.12 23.23 18.16
N GLU A 987 5.47 22.60 17.05
CA GLU A 987 6.42 23.15 16.08
C GLU A 987 5.88 24.44 15.47
N SER A 988 4.61 24.50 15.10
CA SER A 988 3.94 25.72 14.63
C SER A 988 3.98 26.84 15.68
N LYS A 989 3.74 26.54 16.95
CA LYS A 989 3.85 27.51 18.06
C LYS A 989 5.29 27.97 18.28
N ASN A 990 6.26 27.07 18.20
CA ASN A 990 7.68 27.40 18.29
C ASN A 990 8.16 28.24 17.09
N GLN A 991 7.69 27.94 15.88
CA GLN A 991 7.97 28.70 14.66
C GLN A 991 7.37 30.12 14.76
N ALA A 992 6.13 30.25 15.24
CA ALA A 992 5.51 31.55 15.50
C ALA A 992 6.27 32.33 16.59
N ALA A 993 6.74 31.67 17.65
CA ALA A 993 7.58 32.30 18.68
C ALA A 993 8.94 32.75 18.12
N LEU A 994 9.57 31.95 17.25
CA LEU A 994 10.83 32.28 16.58
C LEU A 994 10.64 33.47 15.62
N ILE A 995 9.57 33.49 14.82
CA ILE A 995 9.22 34.64 13.96
C ILE A 995 9.00 35.91 14.80
N ASN A 996 8.27 35.82 15.91
CA ASN A 996 8.08 36.95 16.83
C ASN A 996 9.41 37.43 17.43
N LEU A 997 10.30 36.52 17.82
CA LEU A 997 11.65 36.84 18.31
C LEU A 997 12.49 37.49 17.21
N GLN A 998 12.44 36.98 15.97
CA GLN A 998 13.14 37.56 14.83
C GLN A 998 12.64 38.98 14.54
N CYS A 999 11.32 39.20 14.48
CA CYS A 999 10.76 40.54 14.28
C CYS A 999 11.16 41.50 15.42
N ALA A 1000 11.23 41.02 16.66
CA ALA A 1000 11.74 41.82 17.79
C ALA A 1000 13.24 42.13 17.66
N LEU A 1001 14.07 41.16 17.26
CA LEU A 1001 15.50 41.33 17.03
C LEU A 1001 15.78 42.29 15.87
N GLU A 1002 15.07 42.16 14.75
CA GLU A 1002 15.16 43.10 13.63
C GLU A 1002 14.69 44.51 14.04
N GLN A 1003 13.68 44.64 14.92
CA GLN A 1003 13.26 45.93 15.43
C GLN A 1003 14.32 46.55 16.35
N PHE A 1004 14.93 45.76 17.24
CA PHE A 1004 16.08 46.20 18.05
C PHE A 1004 17.31 46.56 17.20
N GLN A 1005 17.55 45.88 16.08
CA GLN A 1005 18.60 46.24 15.12
C GLN A 1005 18.25 47.58 14.45
N ARG A 1006 17.07 47.72 13.86
CA ARG A 1006 16.61 48.96 13.21
C ARG A 1006 16.63 50.17 14.16
N ASP A 1007 16.29 50.00 15.43
CA ASP A 1007 16.35 51.08 16.42
C ASP A 1007 17.78 51.40 16.87
N LYS A 1008 18.67 50.39 16.99
CA LYS A 1008 20.11 50.64 17.17
C LYS A 1008 20.73 51.36 15.98
N ASP A 1009 20.38 50.97 14.75
CA ASP A 1009 20.86 51.61 13.53
C ASP A 1009 20.39 53.07 13.46
N ARG A 1010 19.13 53.36 13.83
CA ARG A 1010 18.61 54.74 13.97
C ARG A 1010 19.37 55.55 15.03
N ASP A 1011 19.73 54.96 16.17
CA ASP A 1011 20.53 55.64 17.20
C ASP A 1011 21.99 55.85 16.76
N ILE A 1012 22.57 54.92 16.02
CA ILE A 1012 23.89 55.05 15.38
C ILE A 1012 23.86 56.14 14.31
N GLU A 1013 22.83 56.21 13.47
CA GLU A 1013 22.61 57.30 12.51
C GLU A 1013 22.43 58.65 13.23
N ALA A 1014 21.62 58.71 14.28
CA ALA A 1014 21.35 59.93 15.04
C ALA A 1014 22.60 60.46 15.76
N THR A 1015 23.40 59.58 16.37
CA THR A 1015 24.69 59.94 17.00
C THR A 1015 25.73 60.33 15.95
N THR A 1016 25.83 59.59 14.85
CA THR A 1016 26.71 59.92 13.71
C THR A 1016 26.34 61.27 13.10
N TYR A 1017 25.05 61.59 12.99
CA TYR A 1017 24.58 62.90 12.54
C TYR A 1017 24.95 64.02 13.51
N ARG A 1018 24.80 63.80 14.83
CA ARG A 1018 25.24 64.77 15.86
C ARG A 1018 26.75 65.03 15.77
N ILE A 1019 27.57 63.98 15.66
CA ILE A 1019 29.03 64.07 15.54
C ILE A 1019 29.43 64.77 14.23
N ARG A 1020 28.83 64.40 13.10
CA ARG A 1020 29.06 65.08 11.80
C ARG A 1020 28.69 66.56 11.87
N LYS A 1021 27.59 66.91 12.53
CA LYS A 1021 27.20 68.31 12.73
C LYS A 1021 28.20 69.06 13.62
N GLN A 1022 28.60 68.49 14.75
CA GLN A 1022 29.62 69.08 15.63
C GLN A 1022 30.94 69.31 14.89
N LEU A 1023 31.42 68.32 14.13
CA LEU A 1023 32.62 68.45 13.30
C LEU A 1023 32.50 69.56 12.26
N GLU A 1024 31.31 69.75 11.67
CA GLU A 1024 31.06 70.78 10.66
C GLU A 1024 30.89 72.18 11.27
N ASP A 1025 30.38 72.29 12.48
CA ASP A 1025 30.29 73.55 13.22
C ASP A 1025 31.68 73.97 13.78
N GLU A 1026 32.50 73.02 14.26
CA GLU A 1026 33.91 73.24 14.61
C GLU A 1026 34.76 73.63 13.38
N ARG A 1027 34.50 73.03 12.21
CA ARG A 1027 35.16 73.43 10.94
C ARG A 1027 34.84 74.88 10.55
N LYS A 1028 33.61 75.34 10.77
CA LYS A 1028 33.23 76.75 10.56
C LYS A 1028 33.96 77.65 11.54
N ALA A 1029 33.95 77.32 12.84
CA ALA A 1029 34.68 78.08 13.85
C ALA A 1029 36.18 78.19 13.51
N HIS A 1030 36.81 77.08 13.08
CA HIS A 1030 38.20 77.07 12.62
C HIS A 1030 38.40 77.90 11.34
N MET A 1031 37.46 77.86 10.39
CA MET A 1031 37.51 78.70 9.19
C MET A 1031 37.38 80.20 9.53
N ASP A 1032 36.46 80.56 10.42
CA ASP A 1032 36.25 81.93 10.88
C ASP A 1032 37.52 82.45 11.58
N VAL A 1033 38.11 81.66 12.49
CA VAL A 1033 39.41 81.95 13.13
C VAL A 1033 40.54 82.09 12.09
N LEU A 1034 40.58 81.25 11.03
CA LEU A 1034 41.53 81.44 9.93
C LEU A 1034 41.30 82.76 9.16
N THR A 1035 40.05 83.20 8.98
CA THR A 1035 39.78 84.53 8.39
C THR A 1035 40.18 85.67 9.33
N GLU A 1036 39.98 85.53 10.64
CA GLU A 1036 40.43 86.51 11.63
C GLU A 1036 41.97 86.60 11.66
N ILE A 1037 42.67 85.47 11.71
CA ILE A 1037 44.13 85.41 11.60
C ILE A 1037 44.61 86.08 10.31
N LYS A 1038 43.95 85.84 9.17
CA LYS A 1038 44.27 86.48 7.89
C LYS A 1038 44.02 87.99 7.91
N ASN A 1039 42.94 88.44 8.55
CA ASN A 1039 42.64 89.87 8.72
C ASN A 1039 43.66 90.56 9.64
N LEU A 1040 44.05 89.91 10.75
CA LEU A 1040 45.11 90.38 11.65
C LEU A 1040 46.49 90.41 10.97
N GLN A 1041 46.80 89.42 10.11
CA GLN A 1041 47.99 89.46 9.25
C GLN A 1041 47.95 90.61 8.24
N GLY A 1042 46.77 90.93 7.70
CA GLY A 1042 46.54 92.11 6.85
C GLY A 1042 46.81 93.41 7.62
N GLN A 1043 46.18 93.60 8.78
CA GLN A 1043 46.40 94.75 9.66
C GLN A 1043 47.87 94.87 10.10
N LEU A 1044 48.55 93.75 10.37
CA LEU A 1044 49.98 93.73 10.68
C LEU A 1044 50.84 94.16 9.48
N ALA A 1045 50.46 93.78 8.25
CA ALA A 1045 51.14 94.20 7.03
C ALA A 1045 50.92 95.70 6.75
N GLU A 1046 49.70 96.19 6.94
CA GLU A 1046 49.35 97.63 6.84
C GLU A 1046 50.04 98.46 7.93
N ALA A 1047 50.10 97.97 9.16
CA ALA A 1047 50.87 98.62 10.23
C ALA A 1047 52.38 98.65 9.92
N LYS A 1048 52.93 97.60 9.30
CA LYS A 1048 54.33 97.57 8.84
C LYS A 1048 54.59 98.54 7.69
N THR A 1049 53.70 98.65 6.69
CA THR A 1049 53.86 99.64 5.61
C THR A 1049 53.66 101.07 6.12
N GLY A 1050 52.74 101.29 7.06
CA GLY A 1050 52.58 102.56 7.78
C GLY A 1050 53.81 102.94 8.59
N LEU A 1051 54.45 101.99 9.28
CA LEU A 1051 55.69 102.22 10.02
C LEU A 1051 56.88 102.50 9.09
N LEU A 1052 56.98 101.83 7.93
CA LEU A 1052 57.96 102.15 6.90
C LEU A 1052 57.71 103.54 6.27
N ALA A 1053 56.46 103.94 6.10
CA ALA A 1053 56.11 105.30 5.66
C ALA A 1053 56.46 106.35 6.73
N ALA A 1054 56.22 106.06 8.01
CA ALA A 1054 56.63 106.92 9.12
C ALA A 1054 58.16 107.04 9.24
N SER A 1055 58.91 105.95 9.04
CA SER A 1055 60.38 105.98 8.94
C SER A 1055 60.81 106.91 7.80
N ARG A 1056 60.24 106.75 6.60
CA ARG A 1056 60.56 107.59 5.43
C ARG A 1056 60.23 109.07 5.65
N ILE A 1057 59.16 109.38 6.40
CA ILE A 1057 58.84 110.76 6.81
C ILE A 1057 59.84 111.27 7.85
N SER A 1058 60.32 110.42 8.75
CA SER A 1058 61.40 110.76 9.70
C SER A 1058 62.70 111.08 8.96
N ASP A 1059 63.09 110.27 7.97
CA ASP A 1059 64.27 110.51 7.12
C ASP A 1059 64.16 111.85 6.38
N GLN A 1060 62.98 112.16 5.83
CA GLN A 1060 62.68 113.44 5.18
C GLN A 1060 62.70 114.63 6.15
N LEU A 1061 62.22 114.43 7.38
CA LEU A 1061 62.25 115.46 8.43
C LEU A 1061 63.68 115.73 8.90
N GLU A 1062 64.50 114.70 9.08
CA GLU A 1062 65.91 114.85 9.43
C GLU A 1062 66.69 115.56 8.31
N GLN A 1063 66.45 115.20 7.04
CA GLN A 1063 67.02 115.90 5.88
C GLN A 1063 66.54 117.36 5.80
N SER A 1064 65.27 117.64 6.11
CA SER A 1064 64.74 119.00 6.21
C SER A 1064 65.38 119.80 7.35
N GLN A 1065 65.61 119.17 8.51
CA GLN A 1065 66.24 119.78 9.67
C GLN A 1065 67.74 120.04 9.43
N ALA A 1066 68.43 119.17 8.70
CA ALA A 1066 69.79 119.41 8.20
C ALA A 1066 69.82 120.63 7.27
N ASN A 1067 68.91 120.72 6.29
CA ASN A 1067 68.80 121.88 5.41
C ASN A 1067 68.50 123.18 6.18
N LEU A 1068 67.64 123.14 7.20
CA LEU A 1068 67.37 124.27 8.10
C LEU A 1068 68.61 124.68 8.92
N SER A 1069 69.45 123.73 9.34
CA SER A 1069 70.72 124.05 10.02
C SER A 1069 71.71 124.74 9.09
N ALA A 1070 71.84 124.28 7.84
CA ALA A 1070 72.68 124.91 6.82
C ALA A 1070 72.22 126.34 6.49
N GLN A 1071 70.92 126.55 6.30
CA GLN A 1071 70.35 127.90 6.09
C GLN A 1071 70.57 128.84 7.29
N LYS A 1072 70.51 128.32 8.53
CA LYS A 1072 70.87 129.10 9.73
C LYS A 1072 72.35 129.49 9.75
N GLU A 1073 73.24 128.58 9.35
CA GLU A 1073 74.68 128.86 9.25
C GLU A 1073 75.00 129.92 8.16
N GLU A 1074 74.31 129.87 7.02
CA GLU A 1074 74.39 130.93 5.99
C GLU A 1074 73.87 132.27 6.51
N MET A 1075 72.74 132.27 7.23
CA MET A 1075 72.19 133.48 7.85
C MET A 1075 73.19 134.12 8.82
N GLN A 1076 73.85 133.30 9.67
CA GLN A 1076 74.89 133.75 10.59
C GLN A 1076 76.12 134.32 9.86
N LYS A 1077 76.56 133.68 8.76
CA LYS A 1077 77.64 134.18 7.89
C LYS A 1077 77.28 135.49 7.17
N ILE A 1078 76.00 135.77 6.93
CA ILE A 1078 75.53 137.07 6.41
C ILE A 1078 75.51 138.12 7.53
N GLN A 1079 74.97 137.77 8.70
CA GLN A 1079 74.90 138.66 9.86
C GLN A 1079 76.29 139.14 10.32
N GLU A 1080 77.30 138.26 10.32
CA GLU A 1080 78.69 138.63 10.55
C GLU A 1080 79.25 139.62 9.51
N LYS A 1081 78.82 139.53 8.24
CA LYS A 1081 79.27 140.46 7.18
C LYS A 1081 78.65 141.84 7.36
N CYS A 1082 77.38 141.92 7.78
CA CYS A 1082 76.71 143.18 8.11
C CYS A 1082 77.43 143.90 9.26
N ALA A 1083 77.66 143.23 10.38
CA ALA A 1083 78.37 143.82 11.53
C ALA A 1083 79.78 144.33 11.18
N LYS A 1084 80.50 143.62 10.28
CA LYS A 1084 81.83 144.02 9.78
C LYS A 1084 81.82 145.18 8.78
N LEU A 1085 80.64 145.59 8.29
CA LEU A 1085 80.44 146.79 7.47
C LEU A 1085 79.98 147.98 8.31
N GLU A 1086 79.09 147.77 9.29
CA GLU A 1086 78.57 148.80 10.20
C GLU A 1086 79.69 149.51 10.97
N HIS A 1087 80.65 148.76 11.53
CA HIS A 1087 81.82 149.33 12.23
C HIS A 1087 82.64 150.28 11.32
N LYS A 1088 82.78 149.95 10.03
CA LYS A 1088 83.56 150.75 9.08
C LYS A 1088 82.89 152.05 8.65
N LEU A 1089 81.57 152.17 8.86
CA LEU A 1089 80.84 153.39 8.60
C LEU A 1089 81.05 154.39 9.76
N ALA A 1090 80.94 153.92 11.00
CA ALA A 1090 81.09 154.73 12.21
C ALA A 1090 82.47 155.41 12.31
N ASP A 1091 83.56 154.72 11.93
CA ASP A 1091 84.91 155.28 11.95
C ASP A 1091 85.14 156.43 10.95
N ALA A 1092 84.27 156.57 9.93
CA ALA A 1092 84.41 157.57 8.87
C ALA A 1092 83.69 158.89 9.16
N GLU A 1093 82.52 158.84 9.81
CA GLU A 1093 81.65 160.01 9.99
C GLU A 1093 82.21 161.03 11.00
N THR A 1094 82.96 160.58 12.00
CA THR A 1094 83.44 161.42 13.12
C THR A 1094 84.54 162.42 12.75
N ASN A 1095 85.11 162.38 11.54
CA ASN A 1095 86.33 163.11 11.20
C ASN A 1095 86.17 164.37 10.32
N GLN A 1096 84.97 164.71 9.83
CA GLN A 1096 84.79 165.83 8.86
C GLN A 1096 83.88 167.00 9.28
N ALA A 1097 83.06 166.89 10.33
CA ALA A 1097 82.04 167.91 10.64
C ALA A 1097 82.61 169.27 11.12
N ASP A 1098 83.43 169.28 12.17
CA ASP A 1098 83.67 170.45 13.06
C ASP A 1098 84.33 171.70 12.46
N LYS A 1099 84.86 171.68 11.23
CA LYS A 1099 85.73 172.74 10.70
C LYS A 1099 85.16 173.65 9.63
N VAL A 1100 84.06 173.29 8.96
CA VAL A 1100 83.60 174.03 7.77
C VAL A 1100 82.65 175.18 8.12
N GLU A 1101 81.64 174.94 8.96
CA GLU A 1101 80.52 175.87 9.19
C GLU A 1101 80.96 177.25 9.71
N LYS A 1102 81.87 177.27 10.68
CA LYS A 1102 82.28 178.49 11.41
C LYS A 1102 82.96 179.54 10.53
N THR A 1103 83.48 179.12 9.37
CA THR A 1103 84.08 180.02 8.36
C THR A 1103 83.02 180.56 7.39
N LEU A 1104 82.00 179.76 7.07
CA LEU A 1104 80.97 180.10 6.11
C LEU A 1104 80.05 181.23 6.64
N ILE A 1105 79.57 181.09 7.87
CA ILE A 1105 78.65 182.04 8.53
C ILE A 1105 79.27 183.45 8.60
N LYS A 1106 80.58 183.54 8.92
CA LYS A 1106 81.30 184.82 9.05
C LYS A 1106 81.28 185.63 7.74
N ASN A 1107 81.37 184.96 6.58
CA ASN A 1107 81.41 185.63 5.29
C ASN A 1107 80.02 186.13 4.85
N LEU A 1108 78.94 185.39 5.12
CA LEU A 1108 77.57 185.82 4.79
C LEU A 1108 77.19 187.11 5.53
N VAL A 1109 77.49 187.21 6.83
CA VAL A 1109 77.16 188.38 7.66
C VAL A 1109 77.90 189.64 7.18
N ILE A 1110 79.18 189.52 6.80
CA ILE A 1110 79.96 190.66 6.27
C ILE A 1110 79.39 191.15 4.93
N GLY A 1111 78.97 190.23 4.05
CA GLY A 1111 78.36 190.58 2.76
C GLY A 1111 77.08 191.42 2.89
N TYR A 1112 76.23 191.10 3.87
CA TYR A 1112 74.96 191.83 4.08
C TYR A 1112 75.17 193.31 4.46
N VAL A 1113 76.20 193.60 5.26
CA VAL A 1113 76.48 194.95 5.77
C VAL A 1113 77.19 195.83 4.74
N ALA A 1114 78.05 195.24 3.91
CA ALA A 1114 78.89 195.98 2.96
C ALA A 1114 78.20 196.38 1.64
N ALA A 1115 77.02 195.83 1.33
CA ALA A 1115 76.32 196.08 0.07
C ALA A 1115 75.69 197.50 0.00
N PRO A 1116 76.00 198.33 -1.03
CA PRO A 1116 75.51 199.70 -1.14
C PRO A 1116 74.13 199.83 -1.80
N ASN A 1117 73.59 198.78 -2.44
CA ASN A 1117 72.28 198.79 -3.10
C ASN A 1117 71.22 197.97 -2.35
N VAL A 1118 69.94 198.33 -2.56
CA VAL A 1118 68.79 197.70 -1.88
C VAL A 1118 68.50 196.28 -2.40
N GLY A 1119 68.78 196.01 -3.68
CA GLY A 1119 68.55 194.70 -4.30
C GLY A 1119 69.35 193.57 -3.66
N ASP A 1120 70.68 193.75 -3.57
CA ASP A 1120 71.63 192.74 -3.09
C ASP A 1120 71.30 192.24 -1.68
N LYS A 1121 70.85 193.15 -0.81
CA LYS A 1121 70.42 192.84 0.56
C LYS A 1121 69.28 191.83 0.61
N SER A 1122 68.36 191.84 -0.36
CA SER A 1122 67.25 190.88 -0.42
C SER A 1122 67.69 189.46 -0.80
N GLN A 1123 68.71 189.32 -1.66
CA GLN A 1123 69.24 188.01 -2.06
C GLN A 1123 70.14 187.40 -0.98
N ILE A 1124 70.95 188.21 -0.31
CA ILE A 1124 71.76 187.76 0.82
C ILE A 1124 70.86 187.30 1.98
N LEU A 1125 69.73 188.00 2.23
CA LEU A 1125 68.77 187.59 3.26
C LEU A 1125 68.11 186.23 2.95
N LYS A 1126 67.83 185.93 1.67
CA LYS A 1126 67.35 184.61 1.24
C LYS A 1126 68.37 183.51 1.50
N LEU A 1127 69.64 183.76 1.19
CA LEU A 1127 70.73 182.82 1.48
C LEU A 1127 70.86 182.55 2.99
N ILE A 1128 70.74 183.59 3.83
CA ILE A 1128 70.76 183.45 5.28
C ILE A 1128 69.56 182.61 5.77
N SER A 1129 68.35 182.84 5.24
CA SER A 1129 67.17 182.05 5.66
C SER A 1129 67.22 180.56 5.32
N ALA A 1130 67.94 180.19 4.25
CA ALA A 1130 68.11 178.79 3.81
C ALA A 1130 69.33 178.08 4.42
N VAL A 1131 70.09 178.77 5.28
CA VAL A 1131 71.27 178.24 6.00
C VAL A 1131 71.05 178.25 7.52
N LEU A 1132 69.95 178.86 8.00
CA LEU A 1132 69.58 178.96 9.42
C LEU A 1132 68.12 178.59 9.71
N ASP A 1133 67.43 177.93 8.76
CA ASP A 1133 66.06 177.38 8.89
C ASP A 1133 65.04 178.28 9.61
N PHE A 1134 64.87 179.52 9.12
CA PHE A 1134 63.88 180.43 9.71
C PHE A 1134 62.44 179.92 9.56
N ASN A 1135 61.72 179.88 10.68
CA ASN A 1135 60.38 179.33 10.78
C ASN A 1135 59.34 180.23 10.07
N GLN A 1136 58.22 179.65 9.61
CA GLN A 1136 57.28 180.30 8.68
C GLN A 1136 56.71 181.63 9.20
N ASN A 1137 56.49 181.77 10.51
CA ASN A 1137 56.02 183.02 11.15
C ASN A 1137 57.08 184.13 11.23
N GLU A 1138 58.36 183.78 11.10
CA GLU A 1138 59.48 184.74 11.04
C GLU A 1138 59.78 185.07 9.57
N ALA A 1139 59.75 184.05 8.70
CA ALA A 1139 59.71 184.23 7.26
C ALA A 1139 58.53 185.11 6.79
N ASP A 1140 57.39 185.14 7.50
CA ASP A 1140 56.27 186.06 7.25
C ASP A 1140 56.52 187.50 7.70
N LYS A 1141 57.31 187.71 8.77
CA LYS A 1141 57.77 189.05 9.17
C LYS A 1141 58.86 189.60 8.23
N ILE A 1142 59.41 188.74 7.35
CA ILE A 1142 60.50 189.02 6.43
C ILE A 1142 60.04 188.95 4.94
N GLY A 1143 58.94 188.24 4.64
CA GLY A 1143 58.16 188.30 3.40
C GLY A 1143 58.18 187.10 2.41
N LEU A 1144 58.38 185.82 2.82
CA LEU A 1144 58.63 184.67 1.90
C LEU A 1144 58.09 183.26 2.36
N LYS A 1145 57.74 182.33 1.43
CA LYS A 1145 57.32 180.87 1.57
C LYS A 1145 57.60 180.06 0.25
N PRO A 1146 57.09 178.83 -0.08
CA PRO A 1146 56.39 177.71 0.64
C PRO A 1146 56.73 176.21 0.21
N SER A 1147 56.03 175.21 0.82
CA SER A 1147 55.44 173.95 0.20
C SER A 1147 56.13 172.53 0.14
N GLN A 1148 55.34 171.46 0.45
CA GLN A 1148 55.30 170.03 -0.07
C GLN A 1148 56.47 169.01 0.21
N THR A 1149 56.39 167.63 0.13
CA THR A 1149 55.34 166.54 0.13
C THR A 1149 55.97 165.09 0.15
N TRP A 1150 55.38 164.04 0.79
CA TRP A 1150 55.66 162.57 0.57
C TRP A 1150 54.63 161.59 1.24
N GLY A 1151 54.38 160.35 0.74
CA GLY A 1151 53.84 159.18 1.53
C GLY A 1151 52.93 158.13 0.84
N ASN A 1152 52.97 156.84 1.25
CA ASN A 1152 52.11 155.66 0.86
C ASN A 1152 52.53 154.37 1.67
N GLN A 1153 51.94 153.14 1.74
CA GLN A 1153 50.66 152.46 1.38
C GLN A 1153 50.55 151.07 2.13
N GLY A 1154 49.38 150.39 2.22
CA GLY A 1154 49.27 148.94 2.61
C GLY A 1154 47.86 148.40 3.00
N GLY A 1155 47.65 147.06 2.95
CA GLY A 1155 46.50 146.27 3.50
C GLY A 1155 45.23 146.03 2.63
N ASP A 1156 44.28 145.10 2.91
CA ASP A 1156 44.30 143.81 3.70
C ASP A 1156 42.98 142.96 3.58
N GLU A 1157 42.94 141.71 4.11
CA GLU A 1157 41.76 140.79 4.33
C GLU A 1157 40.96 140.27 3.06
N ALA A 1158 40.02 139.30 3.01
CA ALA A 1158 39.31 138.47 4.02
C ALA A 1158 38.74 137.08 3.55
N GLN A 1159 38.28 136.25 4.53
CA GLN A 1159 37.29 135.11 4.48
C GLN A 1159 37.48 133.84 3.60
N GLY A 1160 37.22 132.64 4.17
CA GLY A 1160 36.60 131.51 3.42
C GLY A 1160 36.95 130.04 3.74
N LEU A 1161 38.18 129.71 4.17
CA LEU A 1161 38.72 128.34 3.94
C LEU A 1161 38.17 127.21 4.83
N ALA A 1162 37.96 127.44 6.13
CA ALA A 1162 37.69 126.36 7.10
C ALA A 1162 36.38 125.59 6.82
N GLN A 1163 35.38 126.27 6.26
CA GLN A 1163 34.08 125.66 5.94
C GLN A 1163 34.11 124.77 4.69
N ALA A 1164 35.15 124.89 3.85
CA ALA A 1164 35.42 123.92 2.79
C ALA A 1164 36.03 122.61 3.35
N PHE A 1165 36.83 122.70 4.43
CA PHE A 1165 37.56 121.57 5.00
C PHE A 1165 36.65 120.56 5.73
N VAL A 1166 35.68 121.04 6.51
CA VAL A 1166 34.67 120.16 7.15
C VAL A 1166 33.83 119.45 6.08
N LYS A 1167 33.45 120.19 5.03
CA LYS A 1167 32.66 119.68 3.89
C LYS A 1167 33.43 118.78 2.91
N PHE A 1168 34.74 118.61 3.15
CA PHE A 1168 35.62 117.66 2.48
C PHE A 1168 35.64 116.32 3.25
N LEU A 1169 35.87 116.36 4.57
CA LEU A 1169 35.93 115.17 5.43
C LEU A 1169 34.61 114.36 5.47
N GLU A 1170 33.45 115.04 5.47
CA GLU A 1170 32.14 114.38 5.35
C GLU A 1170 31.93 113.69 3.98
N LYS A 1171 32.72 114.07 2.97
CA LYS A 1171 32.60 113.59 1.58
C LYS A 1171 33.54 112.44 1.23
N GLU A 1172 34.63 112.28 1.98
CA GLU A 1172 35.62 111.22 1.77
C GLU A 1172 35.28 109.93 2.56
N SER A 1173 34.41 110.05 3.57
CA SER A 1173 34.02 108.96 4.49
C SER A 1173 32.98 107.96 3.93
N GLN A 1174 32.82 107.86 2.59
CA GLN A 1174 31.92 106.90 1.94
C GLN A 1174 32.51 106.32 0.65
N PRO A 1175 32.86 105.01 0.58
CA PRO A 1175 33.42 104.41 -0.63
C PRO A 1175 32.35 104.16 -1.70
N ARG A 1176 32.40 104.92 -2.80
CA ARG A 1176 31.55 104.75 -4.00
C ARG A 1176 32.41 104.84 -5.27
N GLN A 1177 32.99 103.73 -5.74
CA GLN A 1177 32.44 102.77 -6.72
C GLN A 1177 32.94 103.02 -8.17
N GLN A 1178 33.27 101.92 -8.88
CA GLN A 1178 33.39 101.79 -10.36
C GLN A 1178 34.58 102.53 -11.04
N PRO A 1179 34.92 102.25 -12.33
CA PRO A 1179 34.35 101.29 -13.29
C PRO A 1179 35.36 100.30 -13.95
N THR A 1180 34.84 99.50 -14.88
CA THR A 1180 35.46 98.49 -15.76
C THR A 1180 36.68 98.91 -16.60
N ALA A 1181 37.62 97.98 -16.81
CA ALA A 1181 38.55 97.95 -17.95
C ALA A 1181 38.84 96.48 -18.41
N ALA A 1182 39.34 96.30 -19.63
CA ALA A 1182 39.24 95.05 -20.41
C ALA A 1182 40.56 94.24 -20.56
N SER A 1183 40.51 93.22 -21.43
CA SER A 1183 41.61 92.51 -22.11
C SER A 1183 42.27 91.28 -21.47
N LEU A 1184 41.68 90.12 -21.79
CA LEU A 1184 42.26 89.12 -22.71
C LEU A 1184 43.76 88.76 -22.59
N LEU A 1185 44.05 87.52 -22.16
CA LEU A 1185 44.98 86.51 -22.74
C LEU A 1185 45.09 85.33 -21.74
N ASN A 1186 45.19 84.04 -22.11
CA ASN A 1186 45.14 83.38 -23.42
C ASN A 1186 44.48 81.98 -23.33
N ILE A 1187 44.32 81.28 -24.46
CA ILE A 1187 43.45 80.09 -24.66
C ILE A 1187 44.23 78.80 -24.95
N SER A 1188 43.70 77.66 -24.47
CA SER A 1188 43.80 76.33 -25.09
C SER A 1188 42.75 75.37 -24.46
N HIS A 1189 42.05 74.48 -25.17
CA HIS A 1189 41.81 74.34 -26.62
C HIS A 1189 40.46 73.61 -26.90
N THR A 1190 39.57 74.23 -27.70
CA THR A 1190 38.88 73.73 -28.93
C THR A 1190 38.42 72.24 -29.09
N LYS A 1191 37.34 71.87 -29.82
CA LYS A 1191 36.57 72.60 -30.87
C LYS A 1191 35.16 72.03 -31.14
N THR A 1192 34.34 72.82 -31.86
CA THR A 1192 32.99 72.60 -32.42
C THR A 1192 33.04 72.15 -33.91
N PRO A 1193 31.95 72.09 -34.74
CA PRO A 1193 30.48 72.17 -34.54
C PRO A 1193 29.68 71.02 -35.28
N ALA A 1194 28.35 71.17 -35.44
CA ALA A 1194 27.42 70.19 -36.04
C ALA A 1194 26.99 70.47 -37.51
N ALA A 1195 26.43 69.47 -38.19
CA ALA A 1195 25.56 69.58 -39.38
C ALA A 1195 24.69 68.30 -39.59
N SER A 1196 23.54 68.45 -40.27
CA SER A 1196 22.58 67.40 -40.70
C SER A 1196 22.45 67.43 -42.25
N PRO A 1197 21.58 66.66 -42.99
CA PRO A 1197 20.54 65.67 -42.59
C PRO A 1197 20.42 64.39 -43.51
N LYS A 1198 19.30 63.64 -43.39
CA LYS A 1198 18.62 62.69 -44.33
C LYS A 1198 18.55 61.19 -43.93
N ALA A 1199 17.51 60.55 -44.46
CA ALA A 1199 17.06 59.13 -44.34
C ALA A 1199 17.02 58.50 -45.77
N PRO A 1200 16.55 57.25 -46.05
CA PRO A 1200 15.80 56.28 -45.21
C PRO A 1200 16.27 54.78 -45.32
N GLU A 1201 15.45 53.85 -44.81
CA GLU A 1201 15.41 52.38 -45.12
C GLU A 1201 16.61 51.49 -44.66
N THR A 1202 16.47 50.24 -44.16
CA THR A 1202 15.36 49.43 -43.58
C THR A 1202 15.91 48.24 -42.75
N ALA A 1203 15.09 47.66 -41.87
CA ALA A 1203 15.14 46.30 -41.28
C ALA A 1203 16.02 45.93 -40.04
N THR A 1204 15.37 45.15 -39.14
CA THR A 1204 15.87 44.13 -38.17
C THR A 1204 16.83 44.48 -36.99
N SER A 1205 16.24 44.58 -35.78
CA SER A 1205 16.56 43.86 -34.50
C SER A 1205 18.03 43.68 -34.01
N ALA A 1206 18.38 43.84 -32.72
CA ALA A 1206 17.59 43.90 -31.47
C ALA A 1206 18.28 44.62 -30.28
N ALA A 1207 17.50 44.88 -29.21
CA ALA A 1207 17.89 45.20 -27.81
C ALA A 1207 18.55 46.58 -27.51
N PRO A 1208 18.54 47.06 -26.24
CA PRO A 1208 17.35 47.22 -25.37
C PRO A 1208 17.25 48.58 -24.62
N ALA A 1209 16.18 48.74 -23.82
CA ALA A 1209 15.86 49.80 -22.82
C ALA A 1209 15.42 51.20 -23.34
N PRO A 1210 14.72 52.04 -22.53
CA PRO A 1210 13.99 51.79 -21.26
C PRO A 1210 12.46 52.12 -21.36
N VAL A 1211 11.76 52.16 -20.20
CA VAL A 1211 10.28 52.13 -20.06
C VAL A 1211 9.66 53.47 -19.58
N GLN A 1212 8.46 53.85 -20.06
CA GLN A 1212 7.33 54.59 -19.41
C GLN A 1212 6.17 54.80 -20.43
N PRO A 1213 4.90 55.12 -20.05
CA PRO A 1213 4.03 54.60 -18.96
C PRO A 1213 2.54 54.34 -19.41
N ILE A 1214 1.62 54.08 -18.44
CA ILE A 1214 0.11 54.02 -18.52
C ILE A 1214 -0.51 52.90 -19.43
N LEU A 1215 -1.64 52.22 -19.17
CA LEU A 1215 -2.87 52.46 -18.37
C LEU A 1215 -3.32 51.28 -17.47
N LEU A 1216 -4.38 51.50 -16.67
CA LEU A 1216 -4.91 50.66 -15.57
C LEU A 1216 -5.91 49.57 -16.01
N SER A 1217 -6.14 48.57 -15.14
CA SER A 1217 -7.50 48.25 -14.65
C SER A 1217 -7.46 47.56 -13.28
N ASP A 1218 -8.47 47.82 -12.44
CA ASP A 1218 -8.50 47.43 -11.02
C ASP A 1218 -9.09 46.03 -10.77
N ASN A 1219 -8.53 45.30 -9.79
CA ASN A 1219 -9.27 44.70 -8.66
C ASN A 1219 -8.34 44.06 -7.62
N ILE A 1220 -8.90 43.65 -6.47
CA ILE A 1220 -8.23 42.96 -5.35
C ILE A 1220 -7.23 43.85 -4.56
N LEU A 1221 -7.72 44.98 -4.06
CA LEU A 1221 -7.17 45.63 -2.86
C LEU A 1221 -8.29 46.07 -1.91
N GLN A 1222 -8.74 45.17 -1.04
CA GLN A 1222 -9.75 45.47 -0.01
C GLN A 1222 -9.65 44.52 1.19
N ALA A 1223 -8.89 44.90 2.24
CA ALA A 1223 -9.13 44.55 3.66
C ALA A 1223 -7.92 44.90 4.59
N LEU A 1224 -7.52 46.17 4.70
CA LEU A 1224 -6.63 46.74 5.73
C LEU A 1224 -6.69 48.27 5.58
N ALA A 1225 -7.07 49.10 6.55
CA ALA A 1225 -7.64 48.95 7.90
C ALA A 1225 -8.44 50.26 8.21
N PRO A 1226 -8.84 50.63 9.44
CA PRO A 1226 -9.06 49.87 10.68
C PRO A 1226 -10.51 50.08 11.22
N PRO A 1227 -10.82 49.57 12.42
CA PRO A 1227 -11.67 50.32 13.36
C PRO A 1227 -10.99 50.55 14.72
N ARG A 1228 -11.19 51.74 15.30
CA ARG A 1228 -10.90 52.00 16.72
C ARG A 1228 -12.00 51.39 17.57
N ASN A 1229 -11.64 50.65 18.63
CA ASN A 1229 -12.34 50.61 19.92
C ASN A 1229 -11.55 49.81 20.97
N SER A 1230 -10.70 50.49 21.74
CA SER A 1230 -9.81 49.90 22.74
C SER A 1230 -10.41 49.98 24.15
N SER A 1231 -11.25 49.01 24.56
CA SER A 1231 -11.74 48.89 25.96
C SER A 1231 -12.48 47.57 26.30
N SER A 1232 -11.84 46.40 26.22
CA SER A 1232 -12.41 45.17 26.84
C SER A 1232 -11.40 44.12 27.33
N ILE A 1233 -10.30 43.88 26.60
CA ILE A 1233 -9.41 42.72 26.80
C ILE A 1233 -8.53 42.79 28.08
N LEU A 1234 -8.62 43.86 28.88
CA LEU A 1234 -7.94 44.00 30.18
C LEU A 1234 -8.79 43.52 31.38
N LYS A 1235 -9.57 42.45 31.21
CA LYS A 1235 -10.39 41.87 32.30
C LYS A 1235 -10.33 40.36 32.46
N ASP A 1236 -10.04 39.62 31.39
CA ASP A 1236 -10.21 38.16 31.36
C ASP A 1236 -8.88 37.38 31.53
N ILE A 1237 -7.89 38.01 32.18
CA ILE A 1237 -6.58 37.41 32.54
C ILE A 1237 -6.30 37.63 34.06
N LEU A 1238 -7.36 37.77 34.86
CA LEU A 1238 -7.26 37.95 36.32
C LEU A 1238 -8.36 37.22 37.12
N ASN A 1239 -9.11 36.35 36.46
CA ASN A 1239 -10.05 35.39 37.07
C ASN A 1239 -9.91 34.05 36.32
N ASP A 1240 -8.97 33.21 36.76
CA ASP A 1240 -9.14 31.75 36.85
C ASP A 1240 -7.97 31.17 37.66
N THR A 1241 -8.32 30.56 38.79
CA THR A 1241 -7.46 29.84 39.74
C THR A 1241 -8.21 28.63 40.25
#